data_AF-A0A8D8BEH9-F1
#
_entry.id   AF-A0A8D8BEH9-F1
#
_cell.length_a   1.000
_cell.length_b   1.000
_cell.length_c   1.000
_cell.angle_alpha   90.00
_cell.angle_beta   90.00
_cell.angle_gamma   90.00
#
_symmetry.space_group_name_H-M   'P 1'
#
loop_
_entity.id
_entity.type
_entity.pdbx_description
1 polymer ?
#
loop_
_entity_poly.entity_id
_entity_poly.type
_entity_poly.pdbx_seq_one_letter_code
_entity_poly.pdbx_strand_id
1 'polypeptide(L)'
;MVRQNWILLAVVGAVLIYEASGLHCIVCSNEEPGCTDGSKQAELCAGNEVSCFVSFEDGKFSRGCTADENTCSDNDGTKCKKCNDEIPAGCNSFKWLQCHKCATTDATCSDAKVGTGSFCTTFKTNDRCYERFVADKVERGCQSEVEPSTDDVCQNNEHCKPCDENNCNSDEGRMFQVTKCVQCDTSVDNTGTCLDGTLAASNCANPSDGKCFSKILDDGSLKRGCHSELTAQEVTACTDTKCAICTEDNGCNKGIFPADRLQCHQCKKADSASCSDELTTEVNSKICSIYQADDKCYSRVKDDQSFDRGCQSNLPANEKSCNGLANCFECDGKNCNSLSEQTLKDSTKCQRCTSDDAGCLAGTAPVQSCGQTGDSCFVRINNDGKLERDCLSTLKTDDEKVKCNSDTDKTCIACTEAGCNNQKWLKCHKCKGGACKDEQAGEGEHCTNYKESDKCYERFLDGTDVDRGCESDLDPATENVCVANQQCKTCDVDSCNNDVSTAFLETKCVQCKSSEDADGSCLKGTKAEEICAVPDGKCYSRIIAGGVLERGCRSALTAQEQTACTGEQCNLCGDVGCNKGVFPENRLLCYQCQSTDDASCSNELTGDAKAGLCKIWKADDKCYSRVTAALNFERGCQSDLGDNANVCDALNDCLECDGKNCNSLSEQKLKNRAKCLKCDSEDTSCVDATSEIVSANCDNVEDSCFVRVNNGKLERNCLNTLGEADQAKCKDANDQSCVTCTGQGCNVEKWIKCHQCKESSSSTCNAEQVDANAQFCPKYKVDNQCYERLESEKVVRGCSNDLSEAACTNNLECRTCAESACNKAAANSLKTNQRCLQCSTASDDGGLCLAG
;
A
#
# COMPACT_ATOMS: atom_id res chain seq x y z
N MET A 1 -28.01 44.86 39.81
CA MET A 1 -26.94 45.50 40.62
C MET A 1 -26.03 46.22 39.64
N VAL A 2 -25.95 47.56 39.72
CA VAL A 2 -24.81 48.32 40.31
C VAL A 2 -23.57 48.21 39.40
N ARG A 3 -23.25 49.18 38.53
CA ARG A 3 -22.92 50.62 38.70
C ARG A 3 -21.51 50.88 39.25
N GLN A 4 -20.80 51.75 38.52
CA GLN A 4 -19.96 52.84 39.03
C GLN A 4 -18.63 52.44 39.71
N ASN A 5 -17.62 53.31 39.82
CA ASN A 5 -17.57 54.78 39.77
C ASN A 5 -16.30 55.24 38.99
N TRP A 6 -16.02 56.53 38.70
CA TRP A 6 -16.00 57.68 39.61
C TRP A 6 -16.64 58.96 39.07
N ILE A 7 -17.17 59.75 40.01
CA ILE A 7 -17.84 61.06 39.90
C ILE A 7 -17.08 62.05 40.82
N LEU A 8 -17.36 63.36 40.72
CA LEU A 8 -17.35 64.46 41.74
C LEU A 8 -16.63 65.72 41.17
N LEU A 9 -17.01 67.02 41.34
CA LEU A 9 -18.12 67.83 41.92
C LEU A 9 -18.06 69.24 41.23
N ALA A 10 -19.00 70.21 41.31
CA ALA A 10 -20.47 70.23 41.44
C ALA A 10 -21.04 71.68 41.37
N VAL A 11 -22.28 71.82 40.90
CA VAL A 11 -23.35 72.80 41.26
C VAL A 11 -22.99 74.27 41.60
N VAL A 12 -23.48 75.22 40.80
CA VAL A 12 -24.48 76.30 41.11
C VAL A 12 -24.79 77.02 39.78
N GLY A 13 -26.04 77.45 39.57
CA GLY A 13 -26.54 77.86 38.24
C GLY A 13 -26.44 79.35 37.88
N ALA A 14 -26.77 79.67 36.62
CA ALA A 14 -27.06 81.01 36.13
C ALA A 14 -28.19 80.95 35.08
N VAL A 15 -29.02 81.99 35.06
CA VAL A 15 -30.10 82.22 34.08
C VAL A 15 -29.54 83.07 32.94
N LEU A 16 -29.91 82.80 31.68
CA LEU A 16 -30.44 83.77 30.68
C LEU A 16 -30.34 83.24 29.22
N ILE A 17 -31.52 83.03 28.63
CA ILE A 17 -31.97 83.43 27.27
C ILE A 17 -31.06 83.17 26.05
N TYR A 18 -31.61 82.35 25.13
CA TYR A 18 -31.45 82.37 23.66
C TYR A 18 -30.64 83.54 23.05
N GLU A 19 -29.51 83.24 22.41
CA GLU A 19 -28.98 84.10 21.35
C GLU A 19 -29.86 83.93 20.10
N ALA A 20 -30.30 85.05 19.50
CA ALA A 20 -31.05 85.03 18.26
C ALA A 20 -30.08 84.87 17.08
N SER A 21 -30.13 83.71 16.42
CA SER A 21 -29.39 83.46 15.17
C SER A 21 -29.90 84.39 14.07
N GLY A 22 -29.22 85.50 13.83
CA GLY A 22 -29.57 86.42 12.74
C GLY A 22 -29.37 85.78 11.36
N LEU A 23 -30.21 86.18 10.41
CA LEU A 23 -30.11 85.73 9.02
C LEU A 23 -28.75 86.11 8.41
N HIS A 24 -28.11 85.16 7.74
CA HIS A 24 -26.89 85.42 6.96
C HIS A 24 -27.16 85.13 5.49
N CYS A 25 -26.80 86.07 4.62
CA CYS A 25 -26.91 85.94 3.17
C CYS A 25 -25.60 86.36 2.51
N ILE A 26 -25.28 85.77 1.36
CA ILE A 26 -24.31 86.35 0.45
C ILE A 26 -24.91 87.66 -0.09
N VAL A 27 -24.23 88.78 0.15
CA VAL A 27 -24.60 90.11 -0.36
C VAL A 27 -23.50 90.55 -1.32
N CYS A 28 -23.80 90.67 -2.61
CA CYS A 28 -22.82 91.04 -3.63
C CYS A 28 -23.44 91.33 -4.99
N SER A 29 -22.64 91.86 -5.91
CA SER A 29 -22.93 91.91 -7.35
C SER A 29 -21.89 91.19 -8.21
N ASN A 30 -22.19 90.96 -9.50
CA ASN A 30 -21.26 90.35 -10.49
C ASN A 30 -19.87 90.97 -10.58
N GLU A 31 -19.68 92.20 -10.11
CA GLU A 31 -18.38 92.87 -10.04
C GLU A 31 -17.45 92.29 -8.94
N GLU A 32 -17.99 91.48 -8.02
CA GLU A 32 -17.27 90.90 -6.89
C GLU A 32 -16.89 89.42 -7.10
N PRO A 33 -15.62 89.02 -6.85
CA PRO A 33 -15.19 87.62 -6.92
C PRO A 33 -16.02 86.70 -6.02
N GLY A 34 -16.35 85.51 -6.54
CA GLY A 34 -17.17 84.51 -5.83
C GLY A 34 -18.65 84.86 -5.70
N CYS A 35 -19.11 86.00 -6.23
CA CYS A 35 -20.54 86.31 -6.20
C CYS A 35 -21.33 85.38 -7.13
N THR A 36 -20.88 85.19 -8.36
CA THR A 36 -21.67 84.55 -9.43
C THR A 36 -21.84 83.04 -9.23
N ASP A 37 -20.82 82.36 -8.71
CA ASP A 37 -20.84 80.93 -8.36
C ASP A 37 -21.41 80.63 -6.96
N GLY A 38 -21.60 81.66 -6.13
CA GLY A 38 -22.11 81.51 -4.76
C GLY A 38 -21.05 81.13 -3.73
N SER A 39 -19.75 81.28 -4.05
CA SER A 39 -18.63 80.98 -3.15
C SER A 39 -18.23 82.13 -2.21
N LYS A 40 -18.72 83.36 -2.44
CA LYS A 40 -18.49 84.50 -1.51
C LYS A 40 -19.10 84.19 -0.15
N GLN A 41 -18.38 84.51 0.92
CA GLN A 41 -18.83 84.33 2.30
C GLN A 41 -20.14 85.10 2.58
N ALA A 42 -21.08 84.47 3.30
CA ALA A 42 -22.31 85.10 3.74
C ALA A 42 -22.06 86.09 4.89
N GLU A 43 -22.75 87.22 4.85
CA GLU A 43 -22.67 88.33 5.79
C GLU A 43 -23.99 88.43 6.59
N LEU A 44 -23.95 88.96 7.81
CA LEU A 44 -25.11 89.10 8.69
C LEU A 44 -26.05 90.20 8.16
N CYS A 45 -27.31 89.85 7.89
CA CYS A 45 -28.34 90.79 7.46
C CYS A 45 -28.77 91.77 8.57
N ALA A 46 -29.39 92.88 8.18
CA ALA A 46 -30.00 93.80 9.14
C ALA A 46 -31.16 93.12 9.88
N GLY A 47 -31.38 93.47 11.15
CA GLY A 47 -32.31 92.76 12.04
C GLY A 47 -33.81 92.83 11.69
N ASN A 48 -34.16 93.52 10.60
CA ASN A 48 -35.51 93.56 10.02
C ASN A 48 -35.63 92.78 8.70
N GLU A 49 -34.53 92.23 8.18
CA GLU A 49 -34.49 91.43 6.95
C GLU A 49 -34.77 89.96 7.26
N VAL A 50 -35.63 89.32 6.46
CA VAL A 50 -36.23 88.02 6.80
C VAL A 50 -35.98 86.93 5.76
N SER A 51 -35.38 87.27 4.61
CA SER A 51 -35.00 86.30 3.58
C SER A 51 -33.85 86.78 2.71
N CYS A 52 -33.12 85.85 2.11
CA CYS A 52 -32.12 86.11 1.09
C CYS A 52 -32.74 86.07 -0.31
N PHE A 53 -32.16 86.79 -1.27
CA PHE A 53 -32.51 86.65 -2.69
C PHE A 53 -31.27 86.49 -3.58
N VAL A 54 -31.51 86.05 -4.80
CA VAL A 54 -30.59 85.99 -5.93
C VAL A 54 -31.33 86.46 -7.19
N SER A 55 -30.72 87.36 -7.96
CA SER A 55 -31.36 88.01 -9.11
C SER A 55 -30.40 88.25 -10.27
N PHE A 56 -30.97 88.35 -11.47
CA PHE A 56 -30.29 88.72 -12.70
C PHE A 56 -31.20 89.63 -13.54
N GLU A 57 -30.94 90.94 -13.47
CA GLU A 57 -31.68 91.96 -14.21
C GLU A 57 -30.70 92.84 -15.00
N ASP A 58 -31.05 93.17 -16.25
CA ASP A 58 -30.26 94.03 -17.16
C ASP A 58 -28.76 93.70 -17.25
N GLY A 59 -28.42 92.41 -17.20
CA GLY A 59 -27.05 91.91 -17.25
C GLY A 59 -26.28 91.99 -15.92
N LYS A 60 -26.90 92.53 -14.87
CA LYS A 60 -26.35 92.60 -13.51
C LYS A 60 -26.88 91.45 -12.66
N PHE A 61 -25.97 90.57 -12.27
CA PHE A 61 -26.25 89.57 -11.24
C PHE A 61 -26.09 90.21 -9.86
N SER A 62 -27.02 89.93 -8.94
CA SER A 62 -26.89 90.34 -7.54
C SER A 62 -27.50 89.35 -6.55
N ARG A 63 -26.90 89.27 -5.37
CA ARG A 63 -27.36 88.52 -4.21
C ARG A 63 -27.53 89.49 -3.04
N GLY A 64 -28.52 89.28 -2.18
CA GLY A 64 -28.74 90.19 -1.05
C GLY A 64 -29.69 89.66 0.01
N CYS A 65 -29.80 90.42 1.09
CA CYS A 65 -30.84 90.30 2.11
C CYS A 65 -32.08 91.13 1.69
N THR A 66 -33.27 90.78 2.18
CA THR A 66 -34.46 91.66 2.05
C THR A 66 -35.43 91.52 3.21
N ALA A 67 -36.01 92.66 3.59
CA ALA A 67 -37.13 92.80 4.54
C ALA A 67 -38.51 92.86 3.86
N ASP A 68 -38.55 93.09 2.54
CA ASP A 68 -39.79 93.34 1.81
C ASP A 68 -40.34 92.04 1.20
N GLU A 69 -41.63 91.80 1.41
CA GLU A 69 -42.35 90.67 0.81
C GLU A 69 -42.38 90.75 -0.72
N ASN A 70 -42.35 91.96 -1.28
CA ASN A 70 -42.44 92.21 -2.73
C ASN A 70 -41.07 92.23 -3.45
N THR A 71 -39.95 92.10 -2.75
CA THR A 71 -38.64 91.96 -3.42
C THR A 71 -38.62 90.65 -4.23
N CYS A 72 -38.22 90.73 -5.50
CA CYS A 72 -38.61 89.80 -6.57
C CYS A 72 -40.10 89.94 -6.96
N SER A 73 -40.50 91.09 -7.50
CA SER A 73 -41.88 91.37 -7.95
C SER A 73 -42.19 90.85 -9.36
N ASP A 74 -41.31 90.06 -9.99
CA ASP A 74 -41.55 89.50 -11.31
C ASP A 74 -42.57 88.36 -11.22
N ASN A 75 -43.69 88.48 -11.97
CA ASN A 75 -44.85 87.57 -11.82
C ASN A 75 -44.54 86.08 -12.06
N ASP A 76 -43.44 85.75 -12.74
CA ASP A 76 -42.97 84.38 -12.98
C ASP A 76 -41.77 83.97 -12.08
N GLY A 77 -41.19 84.93 -11.34
CA GLY A 77 -39.99 84.77 -10.52
C GLY A 77 -38.76 84.27 -11.28
N THR A 78 -38.68 84.43 -12.60
CA THR A 78 -37.62 83.84 -13.43
C THR A 78 -36.33 84.65 -13.41
N LYS A 79 -36.38 85.94 -13.05
CA LYS A 79 -35.23 86.84 -12.97
C LYS A 79 -34.81 87.16 -11.54
N CYS A 80 -35.68 86.92 -10.56
CA CYS A 80 -35.38 87.09 -9.15
C CYS A 80 -35.99 85.93 -8.34
N LYS A 81 -35.17 85.25 -7.53
CA LYS A 81 -35.62 84.20 -6.60
C LYS A 81 -35.27 84.56 -5.17
N LYS A 82 -36.29 84.52 -4.31
CA LYS A 82 -36.21 84.71 -2.87
C LYS A 82 -36.22 83.34 -2.17
N CYS A 83 -35.37 83.13 -1.17
CA CYS A 83 -35.33 81.86 -0.45
C CYS A 83 -36.52 81.75 0.50
N ASN A 84 -37.28 80.66 0.40
CA ASN A 84 -38.50 80.39 1.15
C ASN A 84 -38.61 78.88 1.44
N ASP A 85 -39.73 78.43 2.01
CA ASP A 85 -39.90 77.01 2.35
C ASP A 85 -40.01 76.08 1.11
N GLU A 86 -40.27 76.64 -0.08
CA GLU A 86 -40.29 75.90 -1.36
C GLU A 86 -38.90 75.82 -2.03
N ILE A 87 -37.99 76.76 -1.73
CA ILE A 87 -36.63 76.84 -2.27
C ILE A 87 -35.64 76.95 -1.09
N PRO A 88 -35.01 75.85 -0.67
CA PRO A 88 -34.49 75.67 0.69
C PRO A 88 -33.40 76.65 1.12
N ALA A 89 -33.21 76.74 2.45
CA ALA A 89 -32.14 77.51 3.07
C ALA A 89 -30.78 77.20 2.42
N GLY A 90 -30.13 78.25 1.89
CA GLY A 90 -28.97 78.12 1.00
C GLY A 90 -29.25 78.47 -0.46
N CYS A 91 -30.50 78.75 -0.87
CA CYS A 91 -30.79 79.13 -2.27
C CYS A 91 -29.98 80.34 -2.78
N ASN A 92 -29.61 81.24 -1.86
CA ASN A 92 -28.79 82.40 -2.13
C ASN A 92 -27.31 82.04 -2.40
N SER A 93 -26.88 80.78 -2.29
CA SER A 93 -25.62 80.27 -2.85
C SER A 93 -25.80 79.50 -4.16
N PHE A 94 -27.02 79.35 -4.70
CA PHE A 94 -27.21 78.67 -5.99
C PHE A 94 -26.48 79.41 -7.11
N LYS A 95 -25.67 78.66 -7.86
CA LYS A 95 -24.95 79.12 -9.04
C LYS A 95 -25.96 79.50 -10.13
N TRP A 96 -25.78 80.68 -10.72
CA TRP A 96 -26.53 81.08 -11.91
C TRP A 96 -25.72 80.68 -13.15
N LEU A 97 -26.26 79.78 -13.95
CA LEU A 97 -25.50 79.10 -15.00
C LEU A 97 -25.10 80.07 -16.13
N GLN A 98 -23.86 79.93 -16.62
CA GLN A 98 -23.36 80.56 -17.84
C GLN A 98 -23.14 79.51 -18.91
N CYS A 99 -23.61 79.78 -20.13
CA CYS A 99 -23.44 78.91 -21.27
C CYS A 99 -22.97 79.72 -22.49
N HIS A 100 -22.23 79.08 -23.39
CA HIS A 100 -22.10 79.62 -24.74
C HIS A 100 -23.44 79.51 -25.46
N LYS A 101 -23.85 80.57 -26.16
CA LYS A 101 -25.13 80.63 -26.87
C LYS A 101 -24.90 81.04 -28.32
N CYS A 102 -25.41 80.25 -29.26
CA CYS A 102 -25.42 80.59 -30.68
C CYS A 102 -26.52 79.78 -31.39
N ALA A 103 -27.15 80.41 -32.37
CA ALA A 103 -28.18 79.79 -33.19
C ALA A 103 -27.58 79.11 -34.43
N THR A 104 -28.34 78.22 -35.07
CA THR A 104 -27.95 77.56 -36.34
C THR A 104 -27.71 78.52 -37.53
N THR A 105 -28.00 79.81 -37.37
CA THR A 105 -27.69 80.86 -38.34
C THR A 105 -26.29 81.48 -38.15
N ASP A 106 -25.64 81.27 -37.00
CA ASP A 106 -24.27 81.71 -36.73
C ASP A 106 -23.27 80.76 -37.37
N ALA A 107 -22.52 81.26 -38.36
CA ALA A 107 -21.52 80.50 -39.11
C ALA A 107 -20.36 79.96 -38.25
N THR A 108 -20.15 80.51 -37.05
CA THR A 108 -19.12 80.09 -36.10
C THR A 108 -19.65 79.17 -35.01
N CYS A 109 -20.95 78.83 -34.99
CA CYS A 109 -21.55 78.09 -33.86
C CYS A 109 -20.95 76.68 -33.67
N SER A 110 -20.47 76.08 -34.74
CA SER A 110 -19.68 74.84 -34.77
C SER A 110 -18.34 74.95 -34.06
N ASP A 111 -17.69 76.10 -34.12
CA ASP A 111 -16.31 76.27 -33.69
C ASP A 111 -16.20 76.16 -32.17
N ALA A 112 -15.03 75.70 -31.69
CA ALA A 112 -14.71 75.69 -30.27
C ALA A 112 -14.88 77.09 -29.67
N LYS A 113 -15.53 77.18 -28.51
CA LYS A 113 -15.85 78.46 -27.87
C LYS A 113 -14.78 78.83 -26.85
N VAL A 114 -14.36 80.10 -26.90
CA VAL A 114 -13.26 80.64 -26.08
C VAL A 114 -13.76 81.83 -25.29
N GLY A 115 -13.36 81.92 -24.02
CA GLY A 115 -13.79 82.98 -23.10
C GLY A 115 -15.04 82.60 -22.29
N THR A 116 -15.65 83.58 -21.64
CA THR A 116 -16.83 83.39 -20.79
C THR A 116 -18.11 83.51 -21.62
N GLY A 117 -19.02 82.56 -21.50
CA GLY A 117 -20.36 82.61 -22.06
C GLY A 117 -21.31 83.54 -21.30
N SER A 118 -22.57 83.58 -21.75
CA SER A 118 -23.60 84.45 -21.18
C SER A 118 -24.39 83.71 -20.11
N PHE A 119 -24.76 84.42 -19.04
CA PHE A 119 -25.73 83.90 -18.06
C PHE A 119 -27.05 83.52 -18.75
N CYS A 120 -27.67 82.44 -18.28
CA CYS A 120 -29.04 82.10 -18.62
C CYS A 120 -29.98 83.21 -18.10
N THR A 121 -31.00 83.64 -18.85
CA THR A 121 -31.89 84.76 -18.46
C THR A 121 -33.04 84.32 -17.55
N THR A 122 -33.23 83.01 -17.45
CA THR A 122 -34.29 82.34 -16.70
C THR A 122 -33.64 81.44 -15.66
N PHE A 123 -33.96 81.63 -14.38
CA PHE A 123 -33.44 80.76 -13.33
C PHE A 123 -34.16 79.41 -13.31
N LYS A 124 -33.41 78.32 -13.50
CA LYS A 124 -33.82 76.93 -13.24
C LYS A 124 -32.78 76.28 -12.32
N THR A 125 -33.22 75.60 -11.25
CA THR A 125 -32.33 75.05 -10.22
C THR A 125 -31.38 73.97 -10.74
N ASN A 126 -31.83 73.20 -11.73
CA ASN A 126 -31.04 72.20 -12.46
C ASN A 126 -30.92 72.59 -13.95
N ASP A 127 -30.62 73.86 -14.23
CA ASP A 127 -30.39 74.29 -15.61
C ASP A 127 -29.15 73.61 -16.21
N ARG A 128 -29.11 73.51 -17.54
CA ARG A 128 -28.05 72.85 -18.30
C ARG A 128 -27.70 73.63 -19.55
N CYS A 129 -26.41 73.76 -19.81
CA CYS A 129 -25.93 74.15 -21.13
C CYS A 129 -26.14 72.99 -22.10
N TYR A 130 -26.43 73.29 -23.35
CA TYR A 130 -26.46 72.29 -24.41
C TYR A 130 -25.60 72.68 -25.62
N GLU A 131 -25.16 71.67 -26.34
CA GLU A 131 -24.70 71.72 -27.73
C GLU A 131 -25.54 70.68 -28.49
N ARG A 132 -26.21 71.08 -29.58
CA ARG A 132 -27.01 70.15 -30.39
C ARG A 132 -26.95 70.44 -31.88
N PHE A 133 -27.17 69.44 -32.72
CA PHE A 133 -27.39 69.66 -34.15
C PHE A 133 -28.88 69.79 -34.47
N VAL A 134 -29.25 70.82 -35.25
CA VAL A 134 -30.59 70.99 -35.83
C VAL A 134 -30.40 71.29 -37.31
N ALA A 135 -30.88 70.38 -38.18
CA ALA A 135 -30.69 70.43 -39.64
C ALA A 135 -29.22 70.66 -40.04
N ASP A 136 -28.34 69.73 -39.61
CA ASP A 136 -26.90 69.68 -39.89
C ASP A 136 -26.09 70.90 -39.41
N LYS A 137 -26.64 71.69 -38.50
CA LYS A 137 -25.95 72.86 -37.91
C LYS A 137 -25.99 72.85 -36.40
N VAL A 138 -24.90 73.26 -35.79
CA VAL A 138 -24.76 73.36 -34.34
C VAL A 138 -25.60 74.52 -33.80
N GLU A 139 -26.22 74.28 -32.66
CA GLU A 139 -26.95 75.22 -31.81
C GLU A 139 -26.46 75.04 -30.37
N ARG A 140 -26.26 76.14 -29.65
CA ARG A 140 -25.82 76.13 -28.24
C ARG A 140 -26.69 77.07 -27.42
N GLY A 141 -27.05 76.70 -26.20
CA GLY A 141 -27.90 77.52 -25.33
C GLY A 141 -28.02 77.01 -23.90
N CYS A 142 -28.89 77.65 -23.12
CA CYS A 142 -29.35 77.16 -21.82
C CYS A 142 -30.69 76.40 -21.99
N GLN A 143 -30.87 75.30 -21.29
CA GLN A 143 -32.11 74.52 -21.31
C GLN A 143 -33.31 75.36 -20.83
N SER A 144 -33.11 76.26 -19.86
CA SER A 144 -34.13 77.19 -19.35
C SER A 144 -34.63 78.24 -20.36
N GLU A 145 -34.02 78.34 -21.55
CA GLU A 145 -34.31 79.35 -22.59
C GLU A 145 -34.91 78.74 -23.85
N VAL A 146 -35.10 77.42 -23.89
CA VAL A 146 -35.70 76.73 -25.03
C VAL A 146 -37.22 76.81 -24.91
N GLU A 147 -37.88 77.26 -25.98
CA GLU A 147 -39.35 77.35 -26.05
C GLU A 147 -39.94 76.23 -26.94
N PRO A 148 -40.94 75.46 -26.46
CA PRO A 148 -41.47 75.47 -25.10
C PRO A 148 -40.46 74.91 -24.09
N SER A 149 -40.49 75.44 -22.86
CA SER A 149 -39.65 74.96 -21.75
C SER A 149 -39.71 73.44 -21.59
N THR A 150 -38.54 72.79 -21.65
CA THR A 150 -38.40 71.33 -21.54
C THR A 150 -37.53 70.91 -20.34
N ASP A 151 -37.82 69.73 -19.79
CA ASP A 151 -37.00 69.06 -18.77
C ASP A 151 -35.85 68.22 -19.36
N ASP A 152 -35.87 67.96 -20.67
CA ASP A 152 -34.72 67.45 -21.42
C ASP A 152 -34.61 68.16 -22.78
N VAL A 153 -33.53 68.94 -22.95
CA VAL A 153 -33.23 69.68 -24.18
C VAL A 153 -32.70 68.80 -25.32
N CYS A 154 -32.28 67.57 -24.99
CA CYS A 154 -31.79 66.56 -25.92
C CYS A 154 -32.85 65.50 -26.29
N GLN A 155 -34.09 65.65 -25.80
CA GLN A 155 -35.17 64.72 -26.10
C GLN A 155 -35.39 64.62 -27.62
N ASN A 156 -35.29 63.40 -28.15
CA ASN A 156 -35.37 63.09 -29.59
C ASN A 156 -34.28 63.74 -30.47
N ASN A 157 -33.14 64.13 -29.91
CA ASN A 157 -31.98 64.62 -30.67
C ASN A 157 -30.72 63.82 -30.27
N GLU A 158 -30.39 62.79 -31.06
CA GLU A 158 -29.20 61.94 -30.86
C GLU A 158 -27.86 62.67 -31.09
N HIS A 159 -27.91 63.90 -31.60
CA HIS A 159 -26.76 64.78 -31.80
C HIS A 159 -26.78 65.94 -30.80
N CYS A 160 -27.24 65.70 -29.56
CA CYS A 160 -27.30 66.66 -28.47
C CYS A 160 -26.53 66.20 -27.24
N LYS A 161 -25.76 67.11 -26.65
CA LYS A 161 -24.93 66.91 -25.44
C LYS A 161 -25.29 68.00 -24.40
N PRO A 162 -25.88 67.63 -23.25
CA PRO A 162 -26.15 68.56 -22.15
C PRO A 162 -25.04 68.50 -21.08
N CYS A 163 -24.84 69.58 -20.33
CA CYS A 163 -23.89 69.66 -19.20
C CYS A 163 -24.27 70.80 -18.23
N ASP A 164 -23.80 70.74 -16.98
CA ASP A 164 -24.22 71.60 -15.85
C ASP A 164 -23.10 72.52 -15.28
N GLU A 165 -21.90 72.43 -15.83
CA GLU A 165 -20.78 73.33 -15.52
C GLU A 165 -20.85 74.65 -16.31
N ASN A 166 -20.19 75.71 -15.81
CA ASN A 166 -20.19 76.99 -16.55
C ASN A 166 -19.38 76.83 -17.84
N ASN A 167 -19.97 77.23 -18.96
CA ASN A 167 -19.34 77.24 -20.28
C ASN A 167 -18.91 75.84 -20.77
N CYS A 168 -19.46 74.77 -20.21
CA CYS A 168 -19.12 73.37 -20.54
C CYS A 168 -19.48 72.96 -21.98
N ASN A 169 -20.33 73.75 -22.66
CA ASN A 169 -20.65 73.62 -24.07
C ASN A 169 -19.67 74.42 -24.96
N SER A 170 -18.36 74.23 -24.72
CA SER A 170 -17.27 74.93 -25.41
C SER A 170 -16.45 74.09 -26.40
N ASP A 171 -16.63 72.76 -26.42
CA ASP A 171 -15.98 71.85 -27.37
C ASP A 171 -16.23 72.27 -28.83
N GLU A 172 -15.31 71.95 -29.74
CA GLU A 172 -15.60 71.98 -31.19
C GLU A 172 -16.72 70.99 -31.51
N GLY A 173 -17.70 71.41 -32.30
CA GLY A 173 -18.91 70.65 -32.59
C GLY A 173 -18.61 69.32 -33.27
N ARG A 174 -18.68 68.22 -32.51
CA ARG A 174 -18.23 66.91 -32.98
C ARG A 174 -19.20 66.34 -34.01
N MET A 175 -18.73 66.11 -35.24
CA MET A 175 -19.46 65.20 -36.15
C MET A 175 -19.42 63.78 -35.57
N PHE A 176 -20.57 63.27 -35.17
CA PHE A 176 -20.74 61.84 -34.90
C PHE A 176 -20.51 61.06 -36.20
N GLN A 177 -19.41 60.31 -36.28
CA GLN A 177 -19.12 59.46 -37.44
C GLN A 177 -20.19 58.37 -37.55
N VAL A 178 -20.93 58.35 -38.68
CA VAL A 178 -21.92 57.30 -38.96
C VAL A 178 -21.20 55.95 -39.02
N THR A 179 -21.34 55.17 -37.96
CA THR A 179 -20.72 53.86 -37.83
C THR A 179 -21.44 52.87 -38.74
N LYS A 180 -20.69 52.10 -39.53
CA LYS A 180 -21.21 50.97 -40.30
C LYS A 180 -20.60 49.67 -39.81
N CYS A 181 -21.45 48.66 -39.62
CA CYS A 181 -21.04 47.32 -39.20
C CYS A 181 -21.65 46.26 -40.12
N VAL A 182 -21.00 45.11 -40.23
CA VAL A 182 -21.67 43.92 -40.76
C VAL A 182 -22.73 43.52 -39.73
N GLN A 183 -24.00 43.49 -40.14
CA GLN A 183 -25.15 43.22 -39.28
C GLN A 183 -25.87 41.98 -39.81
N CYS A 184 -25.74 40.85 -39.13
CA CYS A 184 -26.28 39.56 -39.58
C CYS A 184 -26.26 38.49 -38.49
N ASP A 185 -26.96 37.39 -38.75
CA ASP A 185 -27.09 36.24 -37.85
C ASP A 185 -27.09 34.95 -38.69
N THR A 186 -26.16 34.03 -38.44
CA THR A 186 -26.02 32.80 -39.25
C THR A 186 -27.10 31.77 -38.99
N SER A 187 -27.95 31.94 -37.97
CA SER A 187 -29.15 31.10 -37.77
C SER A 187 -30.21 31.33 -38.86
N VAL A 188 -30.17 32.48 -39.55
CA VAL A 188 -31.12 32.87 -40.61
C VAL A 188 -30.45 33.21 -41.95
N ASP A 189 -29.13 33.39 -41.99
CA ASP A 189 -28.38 33.59 -43.25
C ASP A 189 -28.14 32.27 -44.01
N ASN A 190 -29.03 31.98 -44.96
CA ASN A 190 -28.90 30.86 -45.88
C ASN A 190 -27.85 31.08 -47.00
N THR A 191 -27.22 32.26 -47.09
CA THR A 191 -26.24 32.58 -48.14
C THR A 191 -24.80 32.28 -47.75
N GLY A 192 -24.51 32.21 -46.44
CA GLY A 192 -23.16 32.06 -45.89
C GLY A 192 -22.33 33.34 -45.84
N THR A 193 -22.83 34.44 -46.40
CA THR A 193 -22.11 35.73 -46.49
C THR A 193 -21.88 36.41 -45.13
N CYS A 194 -22.68 36.06 -44.12
CA CYS A 194 -22.46 36.45 -42.73
C CYS A 194 -21.28 35.69 -42.10
N LEU A 195 -21.14 34.40 -42.42
CA LEU A 195 -20.15 33.51 -41.84
C LEU A 195 -18.75 33.79 -42.43
N ASP A 196 -18.66 33.87 -43.75
CA ASP A 196 -17.40 34.17 -44.47
C ASP A 196 -16.98 35.65 -44.41
N GLY A 197 -17.90 36.54 -44.00
CA GLY A 197 -17.64 37.98 -43.84
C GLY A 197 -17.73 38.80 -45.12
N THR A 198 -18.27 38.25 -46.21
CA THR A 198 -18.46 38.95 -47.48
C THR A 198 -19.67 39.88 -47.51
N LEU A 199 -20.59 39.77 -46.53
CA LEU A 199 -21.72 40.67 -46.40
C LEU A 199 -21.28 42.13 -46.18
N ALA A 200 -21.83 43.05 -46.96
CA ALA A 200 -21.49 44.47 -46.89
C ALA A 200 -21.98 45.12 -45.58
N ALA A 201 -21.17 46.02 -45.01
CA ALA A 201 -21.51 46.74 -43.78
C ALA A 201 -22.59 47.82 -44.02
N SER A 202 -23.60 47.85 -43.15
CA SER A 202 -24.70 48.80 -43.13
C SER A 202 -24.59 49.78 -41.96
N ASN A 203 -25.24 50.95 -42.06
CA ASN A 203 -25.29 51.94 -40.98
C ASN A 203 -25.89 51.33 -39.70
N CYS A 204 -25.34 51.69 -38.54
CA CYS A 204 -25.95 51.38 -37.25
C CYS A 204 -27.23 52.20 -37.03
N ALA A 205 -28.21 51.60 -36.35
CA ALA A 205 -29.48 52.26 -36.04
C ALA A 205 -29.38 53.30 -34.90
N ASN A 206 -28.37 53.19 -34.05
CA ASN A 206 -28.05 54.11 -32.96
C ASN A 206 -26.53 54.42 -32.95
N PRO A 207 -26.10 55.54 -32.32
CA PRO A 207 -24.68 55.85 -32.15
C PRO A 207 -23.90 54.71 -31.48
N SER A 208 -22.81 54.28 -32.12
CA SER A 208 -21.99 53.12 -31.71
C SER A 208 -20.50 53.45 -31.51
N ASP A 209 -20.13 54.73 -31.47
CA ASP A 209 -18.76 55.22 -31.26
C ASP A 209 -17.69 54.60 -32.18
N GLY A 210 -18.03 54.24 -33.42
CA GLY A 210 -17.12 53.58 -34.36
C GLY A 210 -16.89 52.08 -34.06
N LYS A 211 -17.71 51.46 -33.21
CA LYS A 211 -17.52 50.10 -32.72
C LYS A 211 -18.54 49.10 -33.26
N CYS A 212 -18.07 47.92 -33.61
CA CYS A 212 -18.88 46.78 -34.05
C CYS A 212 -18.58 45.54 -33.20
N PHE A 213 -19.48 44.56 -33.15
CA PHE A 213 -19.25 43.29 -32.46
C PHE A 213 -19.35 42.06 -33.38
N SER A 214 -18.73 40.96 -32.96
CA SER A 214 -19.02 39.58 -33.37
C SER A 214 -19.18 38.73 -32.11
N LYS A 215 -20.27 37.95 -32.03
CA LYS A 215 -20.67 37.17 -30.86
C LYS A 215 -21.13 35.79 -31.30
N ILE A 216 -20.70 34.75 -30.58
CA ILE A 216 -21.24 33.39 -30.71
C ILE A 216 -22.42 33.26 -29.76
N LEU A 217 -23.55 32.78 -30.30
CA LEU A 217 -24.78 32.51 -29.53
C LEU A 217 -24.71 31.13 -28.86
N ASP A 218 -25.65 30.85 -27.96
CA ASP A 218 -25.64 29.61 -27.15
C ASP A 218 -25.79 28.32 -28.00
N ASP A 219 -26.32 28.43 -29.21
CA ASP A 219 -26.41 27.35 -30.22
C ASP A 219 -25.16 27.23 -31.11
N GLY A 220 -24.12 28.05 -30.87
CA GLY A 220 -22.89 28.10 -31.65
C GLY A 220 -22.98 28.91 -32.96
N SER A 221 -24.14 29.48 -33.29
CA SER A 221 -24.29 30.38 -34.43
C SER A 221 -23.56 31.72 -34.21
N LEU A 222 -23.24 32.40 -35.31
CA LEU A 222 -22.51 33.68 -35.29
C LEU A 222 -23.48 34.85 -35.53
N LYS A 223 -23.46 35.80 -34.60
CA LYS A 223 -24.14 37.09 -34.74
C LYS A 223 -23.12 38.23 -34.86
N ARG A 224 -23.31 39.12 -35.83
CA ARG A 224 -22.53 40.34 -36.04
C ARG A 224 -23.47 41.54 -35.97
N GLY A 225 -23.03 42.64 -35.36
CA GLY A 225 -23.87 43.84 -35.24
C GLY A 225 -23.13 45.07 -34.73
N CYS A 226 -23.90 46.11 -34.43
CA CYS A 226 -23.41 47.39 -33.91
C CYS A 226 -23.27 47.37 -32.39
N HIS A 227 -22.26 48.07 -31.85
CA HIS A 227 -22.01 48.10 -30.40
C HIS A 227 -23.21 48.59 -29.58
N SER A 228 -24.01 49.50 -30.13
CA SER A 228 -25.25 49.99 -29.51
C SER A 228 -26.36 48.95 -29.29
N GLU A 229 -26.23 47.76 -29.89
CA GLU A 229 -27.19 46.65 -29.71
C GLU A 229 -26.87 45.78 -28.49
N LEU A 230 -25.67 45.92 -27.90
CA LEU A 230 -25.26 45.16 -26.72
C LEU A 230 -25.73 45.85 -25.43
N THR A 231 -26.25 45.07 -24.48
CA THR A 231 -26.51 45.57 -23.12
C THR A 231 -25.20 45.88 -22.38
N ALA A 232 -25.25 46.74 -21.35
CA ALA A 232 -24.05 47.06 -20.54
C ALA A 232 -23.38 45.82 -19.92
N GLN A 233 -24.16 44.78 -19.59
CA GLN A 233 -23.64 43.49 -19.13
C GLN A 233 -22.92 42.73 -20.25
N GLU A 234 -23.49 42.68 -21.45
CA GLU A 234 -22.85 42.05 -22.61
C GLU A 234 -21.59 42.79 -23.06
N VAL A 235 -21.58 44.13 -23.04
CA VAL A 235 -20.37 44.92 -23.32
C VAL A 235 -19.24 44.55 -22.34
N THR A 236 -19.56 44.37 -21.07
CA THR A 236 -18.58 43.97 -20.05
C THR A 236 -18.11 42.53 -20.25
N ALA A 237 -18.98 41.63 -20.70
CA ALA A 237 -18.66 40.23 -20.99
C ALA A 237 -17.96 40.00 -22.34
N CYS A 238 -18.00 40.97 -23.27
CA CYS A 238 -17.50 40.82 -24.64
C CYS A 238 -15.98 41.09 -24.73
N THR A 239 -15.20 40.26 -24.05
CA THR A 239 -13.73 40.33 -23.95
C THR A 239 -13.02 38.99 -24.20
N ASP A 240 -13.73 38.01 -24.77
CA ASP A 240 -13.32 36.60 -24.88
C ASP A 240 -13.48 36.06 -26.31
N THR A 241 -12.90 34.90 -26.58
CA THR A 241 -13.03 34.09 -27.81
C THR A 241 -14.45 33.99 -28.36
N LYS A 242 -15.48 33.97 -27.51
CA LYS A 242 -16.90 33.92 -27.90
C LYS A 242 -17.55 35.28 -28.20
N CYS A 243 -16.93 36.41 -27.84
CA CYS A 243 -17.47 37.74 -28.16
C CYS A 243 -16.36 38.80 -28.21
N ALA A 244 -16.19 39.44 -29.36
CA ALA A 244 -15.21 40.50 -29.58
C ALA A 244 -15.86 41.81 -30.09
N ILE A 245 -15.39 42.94 -29.57
CA ILE A 245 -15.68 44.29 -30.07
C ILE A 245 -14.46 44.78 -30.85
N CYS A 246 -14.66 45.36 -32.04
CA CYS A 246 -13.61 45.99 -32.84
C CYS A 246 -13.90 47.48 -33.05
N THR A 247 -12.85 48.29 -33.21
CA THR A 247 -12.94 49.76 -33.08
C THR A 247 -12.01 50.51 -34.06
N GLU A 248 -11.94 50.06 -35.31
CA GLU A 248 -10.89 50.54 -36.24
C GLU A 248 -11.39 50.95 -37.64
N ASP A 249 -12.53 50.46 -38.12
CA ASP A 249 -13.01 50.78 -39.48
C ASP A 249 -14.49 50.41 -39.68
N ASN A 250 -15.10 50.98 -40.73
CA ASN A 250 -16.44 50.57 -41.18
C ASN A 250 -16.44 49.09 -41.59
N GLY A 251 -17.23 48.26 -40.89
CA GLY A 251 -17.25 46.82 -41.07
C GLY A 251 -16.00 46.11 -40.54
N CYS A 252 -15.36 46.63 -39.48
CA CYS A 252 -14.23 45.94 -38.83
C CYS A 252 -14.58 44.50 -38.40
N ASN A 253 -15.85 44.23 -38.11
CA ASN A 253 -16.36 42.94 -37.66
C ASN A 253 -16.58 41.93 -38.80
N LYS A 254 -15.87 42.04 -39.93
CA LYS A 254 -15.99 41.14 -41.10
C LYS A 254 -15.06 39.92 -41.09
N GLY A 255 -14.08 39.83 -40.19
CA GLY A 255 -13.18 38.67 -40.13
C GLY A 255 -13.90 37.37 -39.74
N ILE A 256 -13.33 36.21 -40.09
CA ILE A 256 -13.79 34.90 -39.56
C ILE A 256 -13.76 34.96 -38.03
N PHE A 257 -14.87 34.56 -37.38
CA PHE A 257 -15.02 34.65 -35.93
C PHE A 257 -15.64 33.37 -35.33
N PRO A 258 -15.02 32.78 -34.28
CA PRO A 258 -13.70 33.11 -33.73
C PRO A 258 -12.57 32.85 -34.75
N ALA A 259 -11.36 33.37 -34.50
CA ALA A 259 -10.26 33.32 -35.47
C ALA A 259 -9.75 31.89 -35.76
N ASP A 260 -9.99 30.98 -34.84
CA ASP A 260 -9.71 29.54 -34.83
C ASP A 260 -10.89 28.70 -35.35
N ARG A 261 -12.02 29.30 -35.76
CA ARG A 261 -13.20 28.58 -36.27
C ARG A 261 -12.83 27.63 -37.41
N LEU A 262 -13.10 26.35 -37.21
CA LEU A 262 -12.67 25.26 -38.09
C LEU A 262 -13.21 25.40 -39.53
N GLN A 263 -12.42 24.91 -40.48
CA GLN A 263 -12.75 24.78 -41.90
C GLN A 263 -12.53 23.32 -42.32
N CYS A 264 -13.52 22.71 -42.95
CA CYS A 264 -13.45 21.31 -43.41
C CYS A 264 -13.88 21.22 -44.88
N HIS A 265 -13.54 20.11 -45.55
CA HIS A 265 -14.23 19.75 -46.78
C HIS A 265 -15.67 19.33 -46.46
N GLN A 266 -16.66 19.99 -47.05
CA GLN A 266 -18.08 19.77 -46.77
C GLN A 266 -18.87 19.47 -48.06
N CYS A 267 -19.18 18.19 -48.29
CA CYS A 267 -19.93 17.71 -49.45
C CYS A 267 -20.57 16.32 -49.22
N LYS A 268 -21.48 15.94 -50.13
CA LYS A 268 -22.03 14.57 -50.22
C LYS A 268 -21.79 14.02 -51.62
N LYS A 269 -21.55 12.71 -51.74
CA LYS A 269 -21.38 12.02 -53.03
C LYS A 269 -22.61 12.13 -53.95
N ALA A 270 -23.80 12.25 -53.36
CA ALA A 270 -25.04 12.48 -54.09
C ALA A 270 -25.11 13.86 -54.78
N ASP A 271 -24.47 14.87 -54.19
CA ASP A 271 -24.46 16.25 -54.72
C ASP A 271 -23.30 16.47 -55.70
N SER A 272 -22.17 15.78 -55.50
CA SER A 272 -21.01 15.80 -56.39
C SER A 272 -20.23 14.49 -56.32
N ALA A 273 -20.04 13.83 -57.47
CA ALA A 273 -19.28 12.58 -57.55
C ALA A 273 -17.83 12.74 -57.06
N SER A 274 -17.20 13.90 -57.34
CA SER A 274 -15.85 14.24 -56.85
C SER A 274 -15.73 14.31 -55.32
N CYS A 275 -16.85 14.31 -54.58
CA CYS A 275 -16.84 14.29 -53.13
C CYS A 275 -16.25 12.99 -52.56
N SER A 276 -16.31 11.85 -53.27
CA SER A 276 -15.70 10.58 -52.82
C SER A 276 -14.22 10.42 -53.20
N ASP A 277 -13.66 11.35 -53.97
CA ASP A 277 -12.26 11.32 -54.39
C ASP A 277 -11.33 11.87 -53.29
N GLU A 278 -10.03 11.77 -53.48
CA GLU A 278 -9.03 12.40 -52.60
C GLU A 278 -8.91 13.90 -52.92
N LEU A 279 -8.95 14.75 -51.89
CA LEU A 279 -8.99 16.21 -52.02
C LEU A 279 -7.66 16.86 -51.60
N THR A 280 -6.96 17.46 -52.55
CA THR A 280 -5.63 18.08 -52.35
C THR A 280 -5.63 19.62 -52.51
N THR A 281 -6.81 20.22 -52.57
CA THR A 281 -7.04 21.66 -52.79
C THR A 281 -8.22 22.13 -51.94
N GLU A 282 -8.44 23.44 -51.78
CA GLU A 282 -9.59 24.04 -51.05
C GLU A 282 -10.98 23.72 -51.67
N VAL A 283 -11.09 22.77 -52.60
CA VAL A 283 -12.35 22.28 -53.17
C VAL A 283 -13.27 21.77 -52.07
N ASN A 284 -14.52 22.24 -52.09
CA ASN A 284 -15.52 22.01 -51.04
C ASN A 284 -15.10 22.47 -49.63
N SER A 285 -14.00 23.21 -49.45
CA SER A 285 -13.63 23.76 -48.15
C SER A 285 -14.66 24.83 -47.75
N LYS A 286 -15.24 24.66 -46.57
CA LYS A 286 -16.22 25.59 -45.99
C LYS A 286 -15.98 25.71 -44.49
N ILE A 287 -16.21 26.91 -43.98
CA ILE A 287 -16.22 27.20 -42.53
C ILE A 287 -17.34 26.39 -41.87
N CYS A 288 -17.09 25.83 -40.69
CA CYS A 288 -18.12 25.17 -39.89
C CYS A 288 -19.16 26.21 -39.43
N SER A 289 -20.44 25.93 -39.66
CA SER A 289 -21.54 26.89 -39.52
C SER A 289 -21.86 27.14 -38.06
N ILE A 290 -21.80 26.08 -37.27
CA ILE A 290 -21.82 26.10 -35.81
C ILE A 290 -20.38 26.18 -35.31
N TYR A 291 -20.11 27.02 -34.30
CA TYR A 291 -18.84 26.98 -33.57
C TYR A 291 -18.98 26.12 -32.34
N GLN A 292 -18.12 25.10 -32.25
CA GLN A 292 -17.90 24.32 -31.06
C GLN A 292 -16.39 24.34 -30.77
N ALA A 293 -16.01 24.44 -29.49
CA ALA A 293 -14.62 24.19 -29.11
C ALA A 293 -14.28 22.72 -29.40
N ASP A 294 -13.06 22.47 -29.87
CA ASP A 294 -12.57 21.14 -30.25
C ASP A 294 -13.46 20.40 -31.28
N ASP A 295 -14.10 21.15 -32.19
CA ASP A 295 -14.81 20.61 -33.35
C ASP A 295 -13.89 19.80 -34.27
N LYS A 296 -14.47 18.86 -35.01
CA LYS A 296 -13.73 17.90 -35.84
C LYS A 296 -14.26 17.87 -37.27
N CYS A 297 -13.35 17.68 -38.22
CA CYS A 297 -13.73 17.33 -39.58
C CYS A 297 -13.94 15.82 -39.68
N TYR A 298 -14.97 15.37 -40.39
CA TYR A 298 -15.26 13.95 -40.61
C TYR A 298 -15.28 13.57 -42.10
N SER A 299 -15.03 12.30 -42.39
CA SER A 299 -15.36 11.63 -43.65
C SER A 299 -15.90 10.23 -43.35
N ARG A 300 -17.05 9.87 -43.93
CA ARG A 300 -17.73 8.61 -43.57
C ARG A 300 -18.49 7.97 -44.73
N VAL A 301 -18.60 6.65 -44.65
CA VAL A 301 -19.56 5.85 -45.41
C VAL A 301 -20.62 5.36 -44.43
N LYS A 302 -21.89 5.70 -44.68
CA LYS A 302 -23.04 5.27 -43.89
C LYS A 302 -23.48 3.86 -44.27
N ASP A 303 -24.39 3.26 -43.49
CA ASP A 303 -24.90 1.90 -43.72
C ASP A 303 -25.59 1.72 -45.09
N ASP A 304 -26.19 2.79 -45.63
CA ASP A 304 -26.79 2.83 -46.97
C ASP A 304 -25.76 2.97 -48.11
N GLN A 305 -24.46 2.88 -47.80
CA GLN A 305 -23.32 3.12 -48.69
C GLN A 305 -23.21 4.56 -49.23
N SER A 306 -23.96 5.52 -48.69
CA SER A 306 -23.74 6.94 -49.00
C SER A 306 -22.45 7.44 -48.36
N PHE A 307 -21.74 8.33 -49.06
CA PHE A 307 -20.53 8.99 -48.56
C PHE A 307 -20.79 10.48 -48.36
N ASP A 308 -20.46 10.98 -47.16
CA ASP A 308 -20.46 12.40 -46.82
C ASP A 308 -19.24 12.78 -45.96
N ARG A 309 -18.83 14.04 -46.09
CA ARG A 309 -17.76 14.66 -45.29
C ARG A 309 -18.18 16.06 -44.86
N GLY A 310 -17.82 16.47 -43.65
CA GLY A 310 -18.30 17.72 -43.04
C GLY A 310 -17.61 18.06 -41.72
N CYS A 311 -18.20 19.00 -40.96
CA CYS A 311 -17.84 19.29 -39.56
C CYS A 311 -18.80 18.53 -38.62
N GLN A 312 -18.31 18.04 -37.48
CA GLN A 312 -19.14 17.40 -36.45
C GLN A 312 -20.19 18.37 -35.90
N SER A 313 -19.83 19.62 -35.62
CA SER A 313 -20.74 20.69 -35.18
C SER A 313 -21.91 20.98 -36.13
N ASN A 314 -21.76 20.69 -37.43
CA ASN A 314 -22.78 20.91 -38.44
C ASN A 314 -23.80 19.75 -38.57
N LEU A 315 -23.62 18.66 -37.81
CA LEU A 315 -24.58 17.56 -37.72
C LEU A 315 -25.73 17.90 -36.75
N PRO A 316 -26.91 17.26 -36.88
CA PRO A 316 -27.95 17.33 -35.86
C PRO A 316 -27.40 16.95 -34.48
N ALA A 317 -27.86 17.61 -33.42
CA ALA A 317 -27.31 17.44 -32.06
C ALA A 317 -27.39 16.00 -31.50
N ASN A 318 -28.20 15.13 -32.10
CA ASN A 318 -28.32 13.70 -31.79
C ASN A 318 -27.49 12.77 -32.71
N GLU A 319 -26.71 13.32 -33.65
CA GLU A 319 -25.91 12.59 -34.64
C GLU A 319 -24.41 12.85 -34.43
N LYS A 320 -23.70 11.87 -33.86
CA LYS A 320 -22.23 11.80 -33.84
C LYS A 320 -21.72 11.22 -35.17
N SER A 321 -20.68 11.80 -35.76
CA SER A 321 -20.31 11.55 -37.16
C SER A 321 -19.90 10.10 -37.43
N CYS A 322 -19.06 9.52 -36.57
CA CYS A 322 -18.56 8.15 -36.67
C CYS A 322 -19.26 7.13 -35.75
N ASN A 323 -20.43 7.44 -35.20
CA ASN A 323 -21.09 6.56 -34.23
C ASN A 323 -21.50 5.21 -34.84
N GLY A 324 -20.81 4.13 -34.45
CA GLY A 324 -21.03 2.78 -34.98
C GLY A 324 -20.54 2.53 -36.41
N LEU A 325 -20.04 3.56 -37.13
CA LEU A 325 -19.66 3.45 -38.53
C LEU A 325 -18.20 2.97 -38.70
N ALA A 326 -18.03 1.73 -39.15
CA ALA A 326 -16.71 1.11 -39.33
C ALA A 326 -15.88 1.66 -40.51
N ASN A 327 -16.45 2.55 -41.33
CA ASN A 327 -15.79 3.23 -42.44
C ASN A 327 -15.92 4.75 -42.22
N CYS A 328 -15.39 5.24 -41.11
CA CYS A 328 -15.47 6.63 -40.72
C CYS A 328 -14.16 7.10 -40.08
N PHE A 329 -13.81 8.35 -40.36
CA PHE A 329 -12.60 9.01 -39.90
C PHE A 329 -12.93 10.44 -39.45
N GLU A 330 -12.65 10.73 -38.18
CA GLU A 330 -12.60 12.09 -37.62
C GLU A 330 -11.13 12.53 -37.49
N CYS A 331 -10.89 13.83 -37.71
CA CYS A 331 -9.59 14.46 -37.60
C CYS A 331 -9.71 15.94 -37.18
N ASP A 332 -8.61 16.44 -36.62
CA ASP A 332 -8.51 17.80 -36.10
C ASP A 332 -7.66 18.66 -37.04
N GLY A 333 -8.11 19.89 -37.31
CA GLY A 333 -7.38 20.86 -38.13
C GLY A 333 -7.99 21.11 -39.52
N LYS A 334 -7.60 22.24 -40.13
CA LYS A 334 -8.19 22.72 -41.38
C LYS A 334 -8.07 21.68 -42.50
N ASN A 335 -9.20 21.35 -43.13
CA ASN A 335 -9.30 20.50 -44.33
C ASN A 335 -8.64 19.10 -44.19
N CYS A 336 -8.47 18.59 -42.96
CA CYS A 336 -7.81 17.30 -42.73
C CYS A 336 -8.63 16.10 -43.26
N ASN A 337 -9.93 16.28 -43.49
CA ASN A 337 -10.85 15.25 -43.97
C ASN A 337 -10.80 15.10 -45.50
N SER A 338 -9.61 14.90 -46.05
CA SER A 338 -9.30 14.91 -47.49
C SER A 338 -9.37 13.53 -48.18
N LEU A 339 -9.40 12.45 -47.41
CA LEU A 339 -9.26 11.06 -47.88
C LEU A 339 -10.33 10.63 -48.90
N SER A 340 -9.98 9.72 -49.82
CA SER A 340 -10.96 9.10 -50.71
C SER A 340 -11.83 8.05 -49.98
N GLU A 341 -13.01 7.76 -50.53
CA GLU A 341 -13.90 6.68 -50.03
C GLU A 341 -13.20 5.31 -50.01
N GLN A 342 -12.34 5.04 -51.01
CA GLN A 342 -11.61 3.78 -51.09
C GLN A 342 -10.53 3.70 -50.01
N THR A 343 -9.73 4.76 -49.83
CA THR A 343 -8.74 4.85 -48.75
C THR A 343 -9.40 4.71 -47.37
N LEU A 344 -10.59 5.27 -47.19
CA LEU A 344 -11.34 5.17 -45.93
C LEU A 344 -11.83 3.74 -45.63
N LYS A 345 -12.18 2.97 -46.67
CA LYS A 345 -12.57 1.55 -46.59
C LYS A 345 -11.38 0.63 -46.32
N ASP A 346 -10.24 0.90 -46.96
CA ASP A 346 -9.00 0.10 -46.88
C ASP A 346 -8.10 0.47 -45.68
N SER A 347 -8.38 1.60 -45.02
CA SER A 347 -7.68 2.08 -43.82
C SER A 347 -7.57 1.00 -42.73
N THR A 348 -6.46 1.03 -41.98
CA THR A 348 -6.39 0.32 -40.67
C THR A 348 -7.58 0.76 -39.80
N LYS A 349 -8.13 -0.16 -39.01
CA LYS A 349 -9.27 0.07 -38.12
C LYS A 349 -8.92 -0.25 -36.68
N CYS A 350 -9.14 0.69 -35.78
CA CYS A 350 -8.83 0.57 -34.36
C CYS A 350 -10.05 0.93 -33.53
N GLN A 351 -10.10 0.53 -32.26
CA GLN A 351 -11.03 1.20 -31.34
C GLN A 351 -10.49 2.62 -31.12
N ARG A 352 -11.33 3.62 -31.40
CA ARG A 352 -11.01 5.05 -31.28
C ARG A 352 -11.98 5.66 -30.27
N CYS A 353 -11.57 5.75 -29.00
CA CYS A 353 -12.45 6.09 -27.89
C CYS A 353 -11.68 6.46 -26.61
N THR A 354 -12.38 7.08 -25.65
CA THR A 354 -11.89 7.28 -24.28
C THR A 354 -12.72 6.50 -23.26
N SER A 355 -12.27 6.41 -22.00
CA SER A 355 -13.04 5.79 -20.91
C SER A 355 -14.45 6.35 -20.69
N ASP A 356 -14.73 7.55 -21.19
CA ASP A 356 -16.05 8.20 -21.14
C ASP A 356 -17.03 7.59 -22.17
N ASP A 357 -16.52 6.94 -23.21
CA ASP A 357 -17.31 6.35 -24.28
C ASP A 357 -17.75 4.92 -23.94
N ALA A 358 -19.03 4.62 -24.21
CA ALA A 358 -19.64 3.34 -23.91
C ALA A 358 -18.88 2.17 -24.59
N GLY A 359 -18.48 1.18 -23.79
CA GLY A 359 -17.75 0.00 -24.24
C GLY A 359 -16.22 0.18 -24.38
N CYS A 360 -15.68 1.40 -24.26
CA CYS A 360 -14.23 1.61 -24.42
C CYS A 360 -13.41 0.89 -23.35
N LEU A 361 -13.80 1.04 -22.07
CA LEU A 361 -13.16 0.35 -20.92
C LEU A 361 -13.21 -1.18 -21.03
N ALA A 362 -14.30 -1.73 -21.57
CA ALA A 362 -14.51 -3.16 -21.74
C ALA A 362 -13.86 -3.74 -23.00
N GLY A 363 -13.28 -2.89 -23.84
CA GLY A 363 -12.75 -3.25 -25.15
C GLY A 363 -13.78 -3.74 -26.17
N THR A 364 -15.01 -3.22 -26.06
CA THR A 364 -16.14 -3.54 -26.95
C THR A 364 -16.59 -2.35 -27.80
N ALA A 365 -15.85 -1.24 -27.79
CA ALA A 365 -16.14 -0.08 -28.61
C ALA A 365 -16.05 -0.42 -30.12
N PRO A 366 -16.89 0.18 -30.99
CA PRO A 366 -16.80 0.00 -32.43
C PRO A 366 -15.42 0.38 -32.98
N VAL A 367 -14.92 -0.40 -33.93
CA VAL A 367 -13.69 -0.06 -34.66
C VAL A 367 -13.97 1.00 -35.72
N GLN A 368 -13.10 1.99 -35.83
CA GLN A 368 -13.18 3.12 -36.77
C GLN A 368 -11.88 3.25 -37.56
N SER A 369 -11.93 3.91 -38.71
CA SER A 369 -10.77 4.05 -39.61
C SER A 369 -9.74 5.02 -39.02
N CYS A 370 -8.46 4.66 -39.13
CA CYS A 370 -7.30 5.51 -38.83
C CYS A 370 -7.04 6.61 -39.86
N GLY A 371 -7.70 6.55 -41.01
CA GLY A 371 -7.53 7.49 -42.11
C GLY A 371 -6.34 7.17 -43.03
N GLN A 372 -5.63 6.08 -42.79
CA GLN A 372 -4.52 5.64 -43.63
C GLN A 372 -4.33 4.11 -43.55
N THR A 373 -3.61 3.56 -44.53
CA THR A 373 -3.28 2.14 -44.61
C THR A 373 -1.97 1.84 -43.90
N GLY A 374 -1.86 0.66 -43.27
CA GLY A 374 -0.62 0.22 -42.60
C GLY A 374 -0.34 0.90 -41.26
N ASP A 375 -1.31 1.63 -40.68
CA ASP A 375 -1.22 2.14 -39.32
C ASP A 375 -1.29 1.01 -38.28
N SER A 376 -1.00 1.34 -37.02
CA SER A 376 -1.19 0.47 -35.85
C SER A 376 -2.24 1.06 -34.91
N CYS A 377 -2.83 0.24 -34.05
CA CYS A 377 -3.68 0.67 -32.96
C CYS A 377 -2.87 0.81 -31.67
N PHE A 378 -3.25 1.71 -30.77
CA PHE A 378 -2.71 1.76 -29.41
C PHE A 378 -3.78 1.81 -28.33
N VAL A 379 -3.38 1.50 -27.10
CA VAL A 379 -4.11 1.83 -25.87
C VAL A 379 -3.12 2.33 -24.81
N ARG A 380 -3.49 3.39 -24.08
CA ARG A 380 -2.71 4.01 -22.99
C ARG A 380 -3.62 4.64 -21.95
N ILE A 381 -3.04 5.13 -20.85
CA ILE A 381 -3.68 6.14 -20.01
C ILE A 381 -3.19 7.52 -20.45
N ASN A 382 -4.12 8.43 -20.73
CA ASN A 382 -3.81 9.79 -21.18
C ASN A 382 -3.49 10.73 -20.00
N ASN A 383 -3.12 11.99 -20.32
CA ASN A 383 -2.74 12.98 -19.30
C ASN A 383 -3.88 13.35 -18.32
N ASP A 384 -5.14 13.09 -18.68
CA ASP A 384 -6.32 13.32 -17.84
C ASP A 384 -6.67 12.09 -16.97
N GLY A 385 -5.83 11.04 -16.97
CA GLY A 385 -6.05 9.79 -16.24
C GLY A 385 -7.06 8.84 -16.89
N LYS A 386 -7.50 9.12 -18.13
CA LYS A 386 -8.49 8.31 -18.86
C LYS A 386 -7.83 7.24 -19.71
N LEU A 387 -8.46 6.08 -19.81
CA LEU A 387 -8.10 5.09 -20.84
C LEU A 387 -8.36 5.72 -22.21
N GLU A 388 -7.34 5.78 -23.05
CA GLU A 388 -7.41 6.28 -24.42
C GLU A 388 -7.02 5.16 -25.38
N ARG A 389 -7.81 5.03 -26.44
CA ARG A 389 -7.62 4.06 -27.52
C ARG A 389 -7.72 4.83 -28.83
N ASP A 390 -6.70 4.74 -29.67
CA ASP A 390 -6.69 5.40 -30.97
C ASP A 390 -5.68 4.72 -31.92
N CYS A 391 -5.46 5.30 -33.09
CA CYS A 391 -4.46 4.90 -34.06
C CYS A 391 -3.09 5.55 -33.76
N LEU A 392 -2.00 4.81 -33.93
CA LEU A 392 -0.65 5.22 -33.53
C LEU A 392 -0.18 6.52 -34.21
N SER A 393 -0.70 6.82 -35.40
CA SER A 393 -0.45 8.08 -36.12
C SER A 393 -1.01 9.35 -35.48
N THR A 394 -2.00 9.26 -34.59
CA THR A 394 -2.57 10.44 -33.92
C THR A 394 -1.67 10.96 -32.79
N LEU A 395 -0.70 10.15 -32.35
CA LEU A 395 0.38 10.57 -31.45
C LEU A 395 1.29 11.58 -32.16
N LYS A 396 1.44 12.75 -31.55
CA LYS A 396 2.07 13.93 -32.18
C LYS A 396 3.59 13.82 -32.24
N THR A 397 4.20 13.07 -31.32
CA THR A 397 5.66 12.93 -31.22
C THR A 397 6.11 11.50 -31.52
N ASP A 398 7.31 11.35 -32.08
CA ASP A 398 7.86 10.02 -32.34
C ASP A 398 8.28 9.31 -31.03
N ASP A 399 8.63 10.06 -29.98
CA ASP A 399 8.90 9.52 -28.64
C ASP A 399 7.67 8.81 -28.06
N GLU A 400 6.46 9.37 -28.19
CA GLU A 400 5.21 8.70 -27.78
C GLU A 400 4.98 7.40 -28.57
N LYS A 401 5.22 7.41 -29.89
CA LYS A 401 5.08 6.22 -30.74
C LYS A 401 6.08 5.13 -30.38
N VAL A 402 7.31 5.50 -30.02
CA VAL A 402 8.34 4.57 -29.57
C VAL A 402 7.93 3.92 -28.23
N LYS A 403 7.37 4.68 -27.29
CA LYS A 403 6.85 4.11 -26.03
C LYS A 403 5.78 3.04 -26.24
N CYS A 404 4.82 3.28 -27.12
CA CYS A 404 3.78 2.28 -27.42
C CYS A 404 4.33 0.98 -28.03
N ASN A 405 5.53 1.02 -28.62
CA ASN A 405 6.21 -0.15 -29.19
C ASN A 405 7.37 -0.66 -28.31
N SER A 406 7.45 -0.21 -27.05
CA SER A 406 8.53 -0.58 -26.13
C SER A 406 8.24 -1.91 -25.42
N ASP A 407 9.29 -2.72 -25.20
CA ASP A 407 9.22 -3.93 -24.37
C ASP A 407 9.33 -3.64 -22.86
N THR A 408 9.82 -2.47 -22.47
CA THR A 408 10.11 -2.11 -21.06
C THR A 408 9.17 -1.04 -20.49
N ASP A 409 9.01 0.08 -21.18
CA ASP A 409 7.92 1.04 -20.95
C ASP A 409 6.60 0.43 -21.44
N LYS A 410 5.64 0.22 -20.53
CA LYS A 410 4.29 -0.30 -20.83
C LYS A 410 3.19 0.71 -20.49
N THR A 411 3.52 2.00 -20.40
CA THR A 411 2.54 3.10 -20.24
C THR A 411 1.62 3.24 -21.46
N CYS A 412 2.06 2.72 -22.61
CA CYS A 412 1.27 2.54 -23.81
C CYS A 412 1.62 1.18 -24.44
N ILE A 413 0.67 0.56 -25.13
CA ILE A 413 0.92 -0.63 -25.98
C ILE A 413 0.33 -0.42 -27.37
N ALA A 414 1.01 -0.94 -28.40
CA ALA A 414 0.58 -0.92 -29.78
C ALA A 414 0.42 -2.32 -30.38
N CYS A 415 -0.41 -2.44 -31.42
CA CYS A 415 -0.67 -3.68 -32.16
C CYS A 415 -1.18 -3.40 -33.58
N THR A 416 -1.09 -4.37 -34.48
CA THR A 416 -1.25 -4.17 -35.94
C THR A 416 -2.50 -4.77 -36.57
N GLU A 417 -3.38 -5.42 -35.81
CA GLU A 417 -4.61 -6.04 -36.33
C GLU A 417 -5.86 -5.17 -36.13
N ALA A 418 -6.91 -5.39 -36.92
CA ALA A 418 -8.11 -4.56 -36.85
C ALA A 418 -8.82 -4.71 -35.48
N GLY A 419 -8.91 -3.62 -34.72
CA GLY A 419 -9.49 -3.62 -33.37
C GLY A 419 -8.68 -4.35 -32.30
N CYS A 420 -7.40 -4.61 -32.57
CA CYS A 420 -6.52 -5.36 -31.66
C CYS A 420 -6.24 -4.66 -30.33
N ASN A 421 -6.48 -3.34 -30.24
CA ASN A 421 -6.30 -2.55 -29.02
C ASN A 421 -7.45 -2.78 -28.03
N ASN A 422 -7.89 -4.04 -27.86
CA ASN A 422 -9.06 -4.45 -27.07
C ASN A 422 -8.72 -4.77 -25.59
N GLN A 423 -7.45 -4.66 -25.18
CA GLN A 423 -6.95 -5.10 -23.87
C GLN A 423 -7.64 -4.40 -22.69
N LYS A 424 -8.12 -5.17 -21.72
CA LYS A 424 -8.63 -4.63 -20.45
C LYS A 424 -7.49 -3.99 -19.67
N TRP A 425 -7.71 -2.79 -19.15
CA TRP A 425 -6.73 -2.06 -18.34
C TRP A 425 -7.25 -1.93 -16.91
N LEU A 426 -6.62 -2.63 -15.96
CA LEU A 426 -7.07 -2.77 -14.58
C LEU A 426 -7.13 -1.41 -13.86
N LYS A 427 -8.13 -1.23 -13.00
CA LYS A 427 -8.17 -0.14 -12.00
C LYS A 427 -7.90 -0.68 -10.60
N CYS A 428 -7.13 0.05 -9.80
CA CYS A 428 -6.83 -0.28 -8.40
C CYS A 428 -6.82 0.98 -7.53
N HIS A 429 -7.13 0.86 -6.24
CA HIS A 429 -6.85 1.94 -5.30
C HIS A 429 -5.33 2.09 -5.14
N LYS A 430 -4.84 3.31 -5.28
CA LYS A 430 -3.42 3.67 -5.17
C LYS A 430 -3.24 4.63 -4.00
N CYS A 431 -2.54 4.21 -2.96
CA CYS A 431 -2.27 5.07 -1.81
C CYS A 431 -1.14 4.49 -0.96
N LYS A 432 -0.54 5.31 -0.09
CA LYS A 432 0.47 4.87 0.89
C LYS A 432 0.33 5.53 2.26
N GLY A 433 0.53 4.77 3.32
CA GLY A 433 0.58 5.24 4.71
C GLY A 433 -0.71 5.01 5.50
N GLY A 434 -0.90 5.80 6.57
CA GLY A 434 -2.04 5.65 7.49
C GLY A 434 -3.43 5.79 6.85
N ALA A 435 -3.58 6.60 5.79
CA ALA A 435 -4.86 6.82 5.09
C ALA A 435 -5.36 5.59 4.30
N CYS A 436 -4.50 4.59 4.09
CA CYS A 436 -4.81 3.36 3.35
C CYS A 436 -5.41 2.24 4.20
N LYS A 437 -5.61 2.48 5.50
CA LYS A 437 -6.10 1.48 6.45
C LYS A 437 -7.62 1.33 6.40
N ASP A 438 -8.30 2.45 6.21
CA ASP A 438 -9.75 2.52 6.11
C ASP A 438 -10.24 1.98 4.76
N GLU A 439 -11.55 1.74 4.65
CA GLU A 439 -12.19 1.36 3.39
C GLU A 439 -11.98 2.44 2.33
N GLN A 440 -11.51 2.05 1.15
CA GLN A 440 -11.26 2.98 0.05
C GLN A 440 -12.55 3.17 -0.74
N ALA A 441 -13.17 4.33 -0.61
CA ALA A 441 -14.45 4.64 -1.27
C ALA A 441 -14.25 5.04 -2.75
N GLY A 442 -15.19 4.66 -3.60
CA GLY A 442 -15.22 5.01 -5.04
C GLY A 442 -14.57 3.97 -5.95
N GLU A 443 -14.35 4.32 -7.22
CA GLU A 443 -13.51 3.52 -8.11
C GLU A 443 -12.03 3.88 -7.91
N GLY A 444 -11.15 2.90 -8.08
CA GLY A 444 -9.71 3.10 -8.15
C GLY A 444 -9.24 3.75 -9.45
N GLU A 445 -7.95 4.06 -9.51
CA GLU A 445 -7.29 4.64 -10.67
C GLU A 445 -6.77 3.54 -11.60
N HIS A 446 -6.68 3.82 -12.91
CA HIS A 446 -6.02 2.90 -13.84
C HIS A 446 -4.55 2.68 -13.46
N CYS A 447 -4.08 1.44 -13.60
CA CYS A 447 -2.65 1.11 -13.49
C CYS A 447 -1.85 1.95 -14.50
N THR A 448 -0.64 2.36 -14.14
CA THR A 448 0.19 3.22 -14.99
C THR A 448 0.82 2.43 -16.12
N ASN A 449 1.25 1.19 -15.85
CA ASN A 449 1.74 0.25 -16.85
C ASN A 449 0.69 -0.81 -17.20
N TYR A 450 0.75 -1.34 -18.42
CA TYR A 450 -0.03 -2.50 -18.84
C TYR A 450 0.66 -3.83 -18.48
N LYS A 451 -0.12 -4.77 -17.91
CA LYS A 451 0.24 -6.18 -17.75
C LYS A 451 -1.00 -7.05 -18.00
N GLU A 452 -0.88 -8.09 -18.82
CA GLU A 452 -2.03 -8.91 -19.25
C GLU A 452 -2.73 -9.64 -18.09
N SER A 453 -1.96 -10.02 -17.06
CA SER A 453 -2.46 -10.58 -15.80
C SER A 453 -2.04 -9.71 -14.62
N ASP A 454 -2.32 -8.41 -14.73
CA ASP A 454 -2.07 -7.45 -13.64
C ASP A 454 -2.94 -7.75 -12.42
N LYS A 455 -2.51 -7.24 -11.26
CA LYS A 455 -3.20 -7.42 -9.98
C LYS A 455 -3.14 -6.15 -9.17
N CYS A 456 -4.26 -5.81 -8.55
CA CYS A 456 -4.26 -4.89 -7.43
C CYS A 456 -3.62 -5.59 -6.22
N TYR A 457 -2.73 -4.89 -5.52
CA TYR A 457 -2.17 -5.33 -4.26
C TYR A 457 -2.61 -4.42 -3.11
N GLU A 458 -2.57 -5.01 -1.91
CA GLU A 458 -2.59 -4.33 -0.62
C GLU A 458 -1.48 -4.99 0.22
N ARG A 459 -0.53 -4.21 0.74
CA ARG A 459 0.57 -4.71 1.58
C ARG A 459 0.79 -3.83 2.80
N PHE A 460 1.25 -4.44 3.89
CA PHE A 460 1.70 -3.71 5.07
C PHE A 460 3.19 -3.36 4.96
N LEU A 461 3.52 -2.11 5.26
CA LEU A 461 4.89 -1.61 5.42
C LEU A 461 5.18 -1.44 6.92
N ASP A 462 6.31 -1.99 7.36
CA ASP A 462 6.84 -1.90 8.73
C ASP A 462 5.82 -2.25 9.85
N GLY A 463 4.84 -3.09 9.54
CA GLY A 463 3.80 -3.56 10.46
C GLY A 463 2.75 -2.51 10.85
N THR A 464 2.83 -1.27 10.35
CA THR A 464 1.89 -0.20 10.74
C THR A 464 1.34 0.64 9.60
N ASP A 465 1.97 0.73 8.43
CA ASP A 465 1.43 1.47 7.28
C ASP A 465 0.90 0.52 6.21
N VAL A 466 -0.06 0.98 5.40
CA VAL A 466 -0.62 0.21 4.29
C VAL A 466 -0.25 0.88 2.97
N ASP A 467 0.05 0.07 1.96
CA ASP A 467 0.46 0.49 0.63
C ASP A 467 -0.38 -0.30 -0.39
N ARG A 468 -1.14 0.42 -1.22
CA ARG A 468 -2.09 -0.15 -2.19
C ARG A 468 -1.69 0.33 -3.59
N GLY A 469 -1.77 -0.54 -4.59
CA GLY A 469 -1.47 -0.19 -5.98
C GLY A 469 -1.60 -1.34 -6.96
N CYS A 470 -1.01 -1.20 -8.14
CA CYS A 470 -0.96 -2.25 -9.17
C CYS A 470 0.40 -2.97 -9.19
N GLU A 471 0.41 -4.26 -9.52
CA GLU A 471 1.64 -5.04 -9.64
C GLU A 471 2.51 -4.56 -10.81
N SER A 472 1.88 -4.14 -11.91
CA SER A 472 2.52 -3.50 -13.07
C SER A 472 3.25 -2.18 -12.78
N ASP A 473 2.86 -1.46 -11.72
CA ASP A 473 3.41 -0.16 -11.35
C ASP A 473 4.64 -0.26 -10.43
N LEU A 474 5.04 -1.49 -10.07
CA LEU A 474 6.19 -1.77 -9.22
C LEU A 474 7.46 -2.01 -10.07
N ASP A 475 8.62 -1.64 -9.52
CA ASP A 475 9.92 -1.91 -10.15
C ASP A 475 10.10 -3.43 -10.33
N PRO A 476 10.48 -3.92 -11.53
CA PRO A 476 10.75 -5.34 -11.79
C PRO A 476 11.75 -6.01 -10.83
N ALA A 477 12.65 -5.25 -10.19
CA ALA A 477 13.53 -5.78 -9.14
C ALA A 477 12.79 -6.18 -7.84
N THR A 478 11.50 -5.83 -7.74
CA THR A 478 10.59 -6.12 -6.61
C THR A 478 9.56 -7.22 -6.92
N GLU A 479 9.71 -7.94 -8.04
CA GLU A 479 8.73 -8.90 -8.54
C GLU A 479 8.37 -9.98 -7.48
N ASN A 480 7.06 -10.26 -7.33
CA ASN A 480 6.44 -10.98 -6.20
C ASN A 480 6.47 -10.25 -4.84
N VAL A 481 5.91 -9.04 -4.80
CA VAL A 481 5.71 -8.26 -3.56
C VAL A 481 5.00 -9.03 -2.44
N CYS A 482 4.06 -9.95 -2.74
CA CYS A 482 3.41 -10.79 -1.73
C CYS A 482 4.15 -12.11 -1.39
N VAL A 483 5.27 -12.44 -2.04
CA VAL A 483 6.10 -13.61 -1.66
C VAL A 483 7.23 -13.19 -0.73
N ALA A 484 7.80 -11.99 -0.92
CA ALA A 484 8.77 -11.42 0.01
C ALA A 484 8.13 -10.90 1.31
N ASN A 485 6.86 -10.46 1.24
CA ASN A 485 6.10 -9.97 2.40
C ASN A 485 4.88 -10.86 2.67
N GLN A 486 4.90 -11.58 3.80
CA GLN A 486 3.80 -12.44 4.25
C GLN A 486 2.52 -11.66 4.65
N GLN A 487 2.54 -10.32 4.61
CA GLN A 487 1.43 -9.44 4.96
C GLN A 487 0.93 -8.68 3.72
N CYS A 488 0.44 -9.42 2.73
CA CYS A 488 0.11 -8.90 1.40
C CYS A 488 -1.03 -9.70 0.73
N LYS A 489 -2.02 -9.01 0.14
CA LYS A 489 -3.17 -9.57 -0.58
C LYS A 489 -3.14 -9.07 -2.03
N THR A 490 -3.48 -9.94 -2.99
CA THR A 490 -3.69 -9.55 -4.40
C THR A 490 -5.08 -9.95 -4.90
N CYS A 491 -5.61 -9.20 -5.85
CA CYS A 491 -6.83 -9.53 -6.58
C CYS A 491 -6.80 -8.91 -8.00
N ASP A 492 -7.64 -9.40 -8.91
CA ASP A 492 -7.55 -9.22 -10.37
C ASP A 492 -8.83 -8.60 -11.00
N VAL A 493 -9.71 -8.03 -10.17
CA VAL A 493 -10.89 -7.28 -10.61
C VAL A 493 -10.80 -5.81 -10.21
N ASP A 494 -11.50 -4.93 -10.92
CA ASP A 494 -11.32 -3.49 -10.76
C ASP A 494 -11.68 -3.02 -9.35
N SER A 495 -10.80 -2.22 -8.75
CA SER A 495 -10.97 -1.62 -7.40
C SER A 495 -11.10 -2.65 -6.27
N CYS A 496 -10.66 -3.89 -6.47
CA CYS A 496 -10.81 -4.99 -5.50
C CYS A 496 -9.96 -4.86 -4.22
N ASN A 497 -8.97 -3.97 -4.22
CA ASN A 497 -8.17 -3.62 -3.06
C ASN A 497 -8.79 -2.43 -2.31
N ASN A 498 -10.10 -2.50 -2.04
CA ASN A 498 -10.89 -1.45 -1.37
C ASN A 498 -11.24 -1.75 0.09
N ASP A 499 -11.36 -3.03 0.48
CA ASP A 499 -11.70 -3.48 1.83
C ASP A 499 -10.93 -2.73 2.94
N VAL A 500 -11.53 -2.58 4.13
CA VAL A 500 -10.79 -2.19 5.35
C VAL A 500 -9.63 -3.16 5.58
N SER A 501 -8.45 -2.65 5.91
CA SER A 501 -7.23 -3.43 6.20
C SER A 501 -7.33 -4.18 7.54
N THR A 502 -8.24 -5.16 7.61
CA THR A 502 -8.62 -5.91 8.82
C THR A 502 -7.63 -6.99 9.25
N ALA A 503 -6.53 -7.18 8.50
CA ALA A 503 -5.60 -8.30 8.63
C ALA A 503 -5.03 -8.55 10.03
N PHE A 504 -5.06 -7.56 10.94
CA PHE A 504 -4.54 -7.67 12.30
C PHE A 504 -5.50 -7.26 13.43
N LEU A 505 -6.81 -7.19 13.19
CA LEU A 505 -7.79 -6.98 14.29
C LEU A 505 -7.88 -8.16 15.27
N GLU A 506 -7.40 -9.35 14.89
CA GLU A 506 -7.44 -10.55 15.74
C GLU A 506 -6.14 -11.38 15.75
N THR A 507 -4.95 -10.78 15.95
CA THR A 507 -3.79 -11.61 16.32
C THR A 507 -4.06 -12.24 17.70
N LYS A 508 -4.44 -13.52 17.72
CA LYS A 508 -4.64 -14.31 18.94
C LYS A 508 -3.59 -15.41 18.99
N CYS A 509 -2.90 -15.52 20.12
CA CYS A 509 -1.86 -16.52 20.35
C CYS A 509 -2.19 -17.31 21.61
N VAL A 510 -1.69 -18.55 21.72
CA VAL A 510 -1.65 -19.23 23.03
C VAL A 510 -0.64 -18.48 23.90
N GLN A 511 -1.07 -17.98 25.06
CA GLN A 511 -0.22 -17.21 25.99
C GLN A 511 -0.13 -17.96 27.33
N CYS A 512 1.03 -18.52 27.66
CA CYS A 512 1.18 -19.36 28.87
C CYS A 512 2.63 -19.69 29.22
N LYS A 513 2.85 -20.15 30.47
CA LYS A 513 4.10 -20.74 30.97
C LYS A 513 3.86 -22.13 31.54
N SER A 514 4.69 -23.12 31.20
CA SER A 514 4.50 -24.50 31.71
C SER A 514 4.75 -24.64 33.22
N SER A 515 5.54 -23.73 33.81
CA SER A 515 5.75 -23.65 35.27
C SER A 515 4.50 -23.21 36.04
N GLU A 516 3.56 -22.54 35.37
CA GLU A 516 2.32 -21.99 35.93
C GLU A 516 1.10 -22.84 35.52
N ASP A 517 1.34 -24.01 34.92
CA ASP A 517 0.34 -24.79 34.18
C ASP A 517 0.17 -26.20 34.74
N ALA A 518 -0.68 -26.33 35.77
CA ALA A 518 -0.83 -27.58 36.52
C ALA A 518 -1.42 -28.75 35.70
N ASP A 519 -2.20 -28.48 34.65
CA ASP A 519 -2.87 -29.50 33.81
C ASP A 519 -2.10 -29.90 32.54
N GLY A 520 -0.98 -29.20 32.25
CA GLY A 520 -0.15 -29.40 31.07
C GLY A 520 -0.81 -28.97 29.75
N SER A 521 -1.90 -28.19 29.77
CA SER A 521 -2.55 -27.66 28.56
C SER A 521 -1.65 -26.68 27.78
N CYS A 522 -0.75 -25.96 28.44
CA CYS A 522 0.29 -25.14 27.82
C CYS A 522 1.35 -25.99 27.10
N LEU A 523 1.77 -27.11 27.72
CA LEU A 523 2.72 -28.06 27.13
C LEU A 523 2.13 -28.69 25.86
N LYS A 524 0.87 -29.11 25.92
CA LYS A 524 0.10 -29.68 24.80
C LYS A 524 -0.28 -28.64 23.74
N GLY A 525 -0.20 -27.34 24.05
CA GLY A 525 -0.68 -26.26 23.19
C GLY A 525 -2.19 -26.31 22.94
N THR A 526 -2.96 -26.69 23.96
CA THR A 526 -4.43 -26.83 23.92
C THR A 526 -5.17 -25.76 24.71
N LYS A 527 -4.47 -24.79 25.31
CA LYS A 527 -5.12 -23.58 25.85
C LYS A 527 -5.76 -22.77 24.73
N ALA A 528 -6.82 -22.05 25.07
CA ALA A 528 -7.43 -21.08 24.19
C ALA A 528 -6.43 -19.96 23.86
N GLU A 529 -6.53 -19.45 22.64
CA GLU A 529 -5.77 -18.31 22.16
C GLU A 529 -6.38 -16.98 22.67
N GLU A 530 -5.51 -16.09 23.13
CA GLU A 530 -5.86 -14.77 23.66
C GLU A 530 -5.32 -13.67 22.74
N ILE A 531 -6.04 -12.54 22.65
CA ILE A 531 -5.70 -11.40 21.79
C ILE A 531 -4.38 -10.77 22.24
N CYS A 532 -3.51 -10.46 21.28
CA CYS A 532 -2.26 -9.76 21.50
C CYS A 532 -2.47 -8.27 21.78
N ALA A 533 -1.80 -7.73 22.80
CA ALA A 533 -1.88 -6.32 23.17
C ALA A 533 -1.38 -5.37 22.07
N VAL A 534 -0.42 -5.82 21.25
CA VAL A 534 0.00 -5.17 20.01
C VAL A 534 -0.04 -6.25 18.91
N PRO A 535 -0.92 -6.11 17.90
CA PRO A 535 -1.09 -7.15 16.89
C PRO A 535 -0.06 -6.98 15.76
N ASP A 536 1.10 -7.61 15.92
CA ASP A 536 2.17 -7.68 14.90
C ASP A 536 2.05 -8.93 13.99
N GLY A 537 0.95 -9.66 14.13
CA GLY A 537 0.66 -10.87 13.35
C GLY A 537 1.48 -12.09 13.73
N LYS A 538 2.24 -12.10 14.83
CA LYS A 538 3.17 -13.20 15.13
C LYS A 538 3.03 -13.75 16.55
N CYS A 539 3.02 -15.08 16.66
CA CYS A 539 3.11 -15.79 17.91
C CYS A 539 4.50 -16.40 18.12
N TYR A 540 4.86 -16.70 19.36
CA TYR A 540 6.06 -17.45 19.72
C TYR A 540 5.76 -18.68 20.58
N SER A 541 6.66 -19.67 20.52
CA SER A 541 6.88 -20.71 21.53
C SER A 541 8.37 -20.80 21.80
N ARG A 542 8.79 -20.75 23.07
CA ARG A 542 10.21 -20.78 23.45
C ARG A 542 10.49 -21.54 24.73
N ILE A 543 11.70 -22.09 24.83
CA ILE A 543 12.24 -22.65 26.06
C ILE A 543 13.09 -21.58 26.74
N ILE A 544 12.72 -21.19 27.95
CA ILE A 544 13.45 -20.22 28.77
C ILE A 544 14.38 -20.93 29.76
N ALA A 545 15.15 -20.17 30.54
CA ALA A 545 16.08 -20.69 31.54
C ALA A 545 15.38 -21.69 32.49
N GLY A 546 16.05 -22.82 32.76
CA GLY A 546 15.46 -23.93 33.53
C GLY A 546 14.51 -24.82 32.73
N GLY A 547 14.52 -24.80 31.40
CA GLY A 547 13.76 -25.73 30.55
C GLY A 547 12.25 -25.50 30.50
N VAL A 548 11.77 -24.39 31.05
CA VAL A 548 10.34 -24.02 31.07
C VAL A 548 9.88 -23.58 29.68
N LEU A 549 8.68 -23.99 29.27
CA LEU A 549 8.03 -23.53 28.05
C LEU A 549 7.30 -22.21 28.31
N GLU A 550 7.54 -21.20 27.48
CA GLU A 550 6.78 -19.96 27.41
C GLU A 550 6.20 -19.78 26.00
N ARG A 551 4.92 -19.41 25.92
CA ARG A 551 4.23 -19.06 24.67
C ARG A 551 3.60 -17.68 24.81
N GLY A 552 3.53 -16.93 23.71
CA GLY A 552 2.87 -15.62 23.69
C GLY A 552 2.89 -14.94 22.32
N CYS A 553 2.63 -13.64 22.32
CA CYS A 553 2.71 -12.78 21.13
C CYS A 553 4.14 -12.27 20.94
N ARG A 554 4.65 -12.22 19.70
CA ARG A 554 6.01 -11.74 19.39
C ARG A 554 6.23 -10.31 19.91
N SER A 555 5.20 -9.46 19.81
CA SER A 555 5.23 -8.08 20.32
C SER A 555 5.47 -7.95 21.83
N ALA A 556 5.29 -9.02 22.62
CA ALA A 556 5.64 -9.04 24.05
C ALA A 556 7.13 -9.30 24.31
N LEU A 557 7.90 -9.74 23.31
CA LEU A 557 9.35 -9.94 23.38
C LEU A 557 10.09 -8.64 23.09
N THR A 558 11.18 -8.37 23.80
CA THR A 558 12.09 -7.26 23.46
C THR A 558 12.74 -7.49 22.09
N ALA A 559 13.21 -6.43 21.43
CA ALA A 559 13.86 -6.54 20.12
C ALA A 559 15.03 -7.55 20.10
N GLN A 560 15.83 -7.62 21.17
CA GLN A 560 16.91 -8.59 21.32
C GLN A 560 16.39 -10.03 21.41
N GLU A 561 15.33 -10.28 22.18
CA GLU A 561 14.68 -11.60 22.25
C GLU A 561 14.03 -12.00 20.93
N GLN A 562 13.42 -11.06 20.21
CA GLN A 562 12.84 -11.29 18.89
C GLN A 562 13.89 -11.71 17.84
N THR A 563 15.10 -11.16 17.92
CA THR A 563 16.24 -11.56 17.06
C THR A 563 16.86 -12.88 17.50
N ALA A 564 16.90 -13.16 18.80
CA ALA A 564 17.44 -14.41 19.34
C ALA A 564 16.48 -15.61 19.20
N CYS A 565 15.19 -15.37 18.89
CA CYS A 565 14.19 -16.43 18.80
C CYS A 565 14.24 -17.20 17.47
N THR A 566 15.18 -18.13 17.38
CA THR A 566 15.35 -19.02 16.22
C THR A 566 15.78 -20.43 16.63
N GLY A 567 15.31 -21.46 15.92
CA GLY A 567 15.74 -22.85 16.09
C GLY A 567 14.81 -23.70 16.95
N GLU A 568 15.23 -24.92 17.30
CA GLU A 568 14.37 -25.92 17.98
C GLU A 568 13.85 -25.46 19.35
N GLN A 569 14.55 -24.54 20.01
CA GLN A 569 14.17 -23.99 21.32
C GLN A 569 13.35 -22.70 21.24
N CYS A 570 13.20 -22.08 20.06
CA CYS A 570 12.41 -20.85 19.91
C CYS A 570 11.88 -20.71 18.48
N ASN A 571 10.56 -20.81 18.32
CA ASN A 571 9.89 -20.71 17.03
C ASN A 571 8.92 -19.51 16.99
N LEU A 572 8.79 -18.91 15.81
CA LEU A 572 7.90 -17.80 15.49
C LEU A 572 7.01 -18.19 14.30
N CYS A 573 5.71 -17.89 14.37
CA CYS A 573 4.74 -18.23 13.32
C CYS A 573 3.71 -17.11 13.13
N GLY A 574 3.01 -17.11 11.98
CA GLY A 574 2.24 -15.96 11.48
C GLY A 574 0.71 -16.07 11.51
N ASP A 575 0.13 -17.20 11.91
CA ASP A 575 -1.33 -17.42 11.88
C ASP A 575 -1.99 -17.35 13.27
N VAL A 576 -3.31 -17.17 13.28
CA VAL A 576 -4.12 -17.20 14.51
C VAL A 576 -3.95 -18.55 15.21
N GLY A 577 -3.44 -18.52 16.45
CA GLY A 577 -3.18 -19.72 17.24
C GLY A 577 -2.12 -20.65 16.62
N CYS A 578 -1.25 -20.16 15.73
CA CYS A 578 -0.21 -20.99 15.09
C CYS A 578 0.75 -21.64 16.09
N ASN A 579 0.89 -21.06 17.29
CA ASN A 579 1.69 -21.60 18.39
C ASN A 579 0.94 -22.62 19.26
N LYS A 580 -0.04 -23.35 18.69
CA LYS A 580 -0.68 -24.54 19.29
C LYS A 580 0.18 -25.81 19.12
N GLY A 581 -0.28 -26.93 19.64
CA GLY A 581 0.43 -28.22 19.57
C GLY A 581 1.62 -28.32 20.53
N VAL A 582 2.25 -29.50 20.61
CA VAL A 582 3.37 -29.78 21.53
C VAL A 582 4.62 -29.00 21.12
N PHE A 583 5.30 -28.35 22.07
CA PHE A 583 6.58 -27.67 21.80
C PHE A 583 7.66 -27.98 22.87
N PRO A 584 8.90 -28.28 22.45
CA PRO A 584 9.33 -28.55 21.08
C PRO A 584 8.71 -29.86 20.55
N GLU A 585 8.73 -30.11 19.25
CA GLU A 585 8.06 -31.29 18.68
C GLU A 585 8.62 -32.62 19.19
N ASN A 586 9.93 -32.65 19.51
CA ASN A 586 10.64 -33.81 20.07
C ASN A 586 10.51 -33.94 21.60
N ARG A 587 9.59 -33.21 22.25
CA ARG A 587 9.44 -33.23 23.71
C ARG A 587 9.07 -34.62 24.23
N LEU A 588 9.89 -35.15 25.13
CA LEU A 588 9.74 -36.49 25.69
C LEU A 588 8.38 -36.65 26.43
N LEU A 589 7.80 -37.84 26.24
CA LEU A 589 6.58 -38.29 26.90
C LEU A 589 6.90 -39.57 27.67
N CYS A 590 6.60 -39.59 28.96
CA CYS A 590 6.85 -40.72 29.86
C CYS A 590 5.57 -41.09 30.60
N TYR A 591 5.47 -42.31 31.14
CA TYR A 591 4.50 -42.57 32.20
C TYR A 591 4.89 -41.79 33.46
N GLN A 592 3.94 -41.09 34.06
CA GLN A 592 4.15 -40.28 35.27
C GLN A 592 3.09 -40.66 36.32
N CYS A 593 3.51 -41.24 37.46
CA CYS A 593 2.64 -41.62 38.56
C CYS A 593 3.42 -42.01 39.83
N GLN A 594 2.73 -42.07 40.96
CA GLN A 594 3.25 -42.65 42.21
C GLN A 594 2.27 -43.69 42.76
N SER A 595 2.80 -44.77 43.34
CA SER A 595 2.00 -45.87 43.92
C SER A 595 1.19 -45.47 45.16
N THR A 596 1.55 -44.36 45.81
CA THR A 596 0.83 -43.72 46.91
C THR A 596 -0.49 -43.09 46.47
N ASP A 597 -0.50 -42.54 45.26
CA ASP A 597 -1.63 -41.79 44.70
C ASP A 597 -2.53 -42.72 43.88
N ASP A 598 -1.93 -43.66 43.16
CA ASP A 598 -2.61 -44.70 42.41
C ASP A 598 -1.82 -46.02 42.45
N ALA A 599 -2.34 -46.99 43.19
CA ALA A 599 -1.75 -48.33 43.32
C ALA A 599 -1.53 -49.04 41.97
N SER A 600 -2.32 -48.71 40.92
CA SER A 600 -2.11 -49.26 39.59
C SER A 600 -0.90 -48.65 38.86
N CYS A 601 -0.16 -47.70 39.46
CA CYS A 601 1.14 -47.25 38.97
C CYS A 601 2.18 -48.39 38.95
N SER A 602 2.14 -49.26 39.96
CA SER A 602 3.02 -50.43 40.11
C SER A 602 2.75 -51.55 39.08
N ASN A 603 1.62 -51.51 38.38
CA ASN A 603 1.31 -52.45 37.30
C ASN A 603 2.14 -52.15 36.05
N GLU A 604 2.18 -53.11 35.12
CA GLU A 604 2.73 -52.87 33.78
C GLU A 604 1.76 -51.99 32.99
N LEU A 605 2.27 -50.93 32.37
CA LEU A 605 1.45 -49.91 31.70
C LEU A 605 1.49 -50.08 30.18
N THR A 606 0.35 -49.87 29.52
CA THR A 606 0.21 -49.87 28.06
C THR A 606 -0.74 -48.76 27.62
N GLY A 607 -0.63 -48.31 26.37
CA GLY A 607 -1.37 -47.15 25.84
C GLY A 607 -0.93 -45.82 26.46
N ASP A 608 -1.75 -44.77 26.34
CA ASP A 608 -1.40 -43.43 26.84
C ASP A 608 -1.97 -43.12 28.24
N ALA A 609 -2.52 -44.11 28.95
CA ALA A 609 -2.97 -43.94 30.34
C ALA A 609 -1.76 -43.62 31.25
N LYS A 610 -1.81 -42.47 31.95
CA LYS A 610 -0.70 -41.89 32.76
C LYS A 610 0.50 -41.38 31.94
N ALA A 611 0.41 -41.35 30.60
CA ALA A 611 1.46 -40.74 29.79
C ALA A 611 1.37 -39.20 29.89
N GLY A 612 2.50 -38.56 30.20
CA GLY A 612 2.62 -37.13 30.39
C GLY A 612 3.89 -36.57 29.75
N LEU A 613 3.81 -35.35 29.22
CA LEU A 613 4.97 -34.62 28.69
C LEU A 613 5.85 -34.17 29.87
N CYS A 614 7.17 -34.27 29.71
CA CYS A 614 8.10 -33.75 30.70
C CYS A 614 7.92 -32.22 30.85
N LYS A 615 7.72 -31.74 32.08
CA LYS A 615 7.35 -30.32 32.34
C LYS A 615 8.52 -29.39 32.11
N ILE A 616 9.72 -29.86 32.42
CA ILE A 616 11.00 -29.30 32.02
C ILE A 616 11.41 -29.93 30.68
N TRP A 617 12.01 -29.13 29.79
CA TRP A 617 12.61 -29.63 28.55
C TRP A 617 14.13 -29.71 28.70
N LYS A 618 14.70 -30.85 28.31
CA LYS A 618 16.12 -31.12 28.17
C LYS A 618 16.29 -32.03 26.95
N ALA A 619 17.34 -31.82 26.16
CA ALA A 619 17.55 -32.59 24.92
C ALA A 619 17.75 -34.10 25.21
N ASP A 620 18.62 -34.42 26.17
CA ASP A 620 18.91 -35.78 26.62
C ASP A 620 18.11 -36.12 27.90
N ASP A 621 16.80 -35.86 27.91
CA ASP A 621 15.92 -36.25 29.01
C ASP A 621 15.60 -37.75 28.97
N LYS A 622 15.29 -38.33 30.14
CA LYS A 622 15.02 -39.76 30.30
C LYS A 622 13.74 -40.01 31.06
N CYS A 623 13.05 -41.08 30.70
CA CYS A 623 11.97 -41.62 31.53
C CYS A 623 12.57 -42.52 32.61
N TYR A 624 11.98 -42.52 33.82
CA TYR A 624 12.40 -43.41 34.90
C TYR A 624 11.26 -44.26 35.47
N SER A 625 11.61 -45.38 36.09
CA SER A 625 10.79 -46.14 37.01
C SER A 625 11.66 -46.56 38.20
N ARG A 626 11.23 -46.25 39.43
CA ARG A 626 12.04 -46.50 40.63
C ARG A 626 11.20 -46.92 41.83
N VAL A 627 11.78 -47.74 42.69
CA VAL A 627 11.35 -47.89 44.09
C VAL A 627 12.22 -46.94 44.93
N THR A 628 11.59 -45.99 45.60
CA THR A 628 12.27 -45.04 46.49
C THR A 628 12.72 -45.71 47.79
N ALA A 629 13.60 -45.05 48.56
CA ALA A 629 13.99 -45.49 49.89
C ALA A 629 12.82 -45.62 50.89
N ALA A 630 11.69 -44.94 50.63
CA ALA A 630 10.44 -45.07 51.37
C ALA A 630 9.56 -46.25 50.91
N LEU A 631 10.05 -47.09 49.99
CA LEU A 631 9.35 -48.21 49.36
C LEU A 631 8.15 -47.83 48.46
N ASN A 632 8.02 -46.54 48.11
CA ASN A 632 7.04 -46.10 47.11
C ASN A 632 7.58 -46.30 45.70
N PHE A 633 6.75 -46.81 44.78
CA PHE A 633 7.08 -46.95 43.38
C PHE A 633 6.64 -45.71 42.59
N GLU A 634 7.56 -45.13 41.82
CA GLU A 634 7.38 -43.86 41.10
C GLU A 634 7.83 -43.97 39.65
N ARG A 635 7.13 -43.26 38.77
CA ARG A 635 7.50 -43.05 37.36
C ARG A 635 7.49 -41.55 37.05
N GLY A 636 8.39 -41.09 36.20
CA GLY A 636 8.46 -39.70 35.77
C GLY A 636 9.51 -39.43 34.70
N CYS A 637 9.76 -38.15 34.42
CA CYS A 637 10.89 -37.67 33.64
C CYS A 637 12.05 -37.24 34.56
N GLN A 638 13.29 -37.47 34.15
CA GLN A 638 14.47 -37.07 34.92
C GLN A 638 14.56 -35.55 35.11
N SER A 639 14.31 -34.77 34.04
CA SER A 639 14.34 -33.31 34.06
C SER A 639 13.39 -32.68 35.11
N ASP A 640 12.25 -33.32 35.37
CA ASP A 640 11.23 -32.85 36.33
C ASP A 640 11.68 -33.00 37.80
N LEU A 641 12.82 -33.67 38.06
CA LEU A 641 13.45 -33.78 39.38
C LEU A 641 14.55 -32.73 39.63
N GLY A 642 14.92 -31.93 38.63
CA GLY A 642 15.92 -30.87 38.72
C GLY A 642 17.37 -31.30 38.44
N ASP A 643 18.27 -30.31 38.35
CA ASP A 643 19.60 -30.42 37.70
C ASP A 643 20.61 -31.41 38.32
N ASN A 644 20.35 -31.97 39.50
CA ASN A 644 21.30 -32.81 40.26
C ASN A 644 20.82 -34.27 40.49
N ALA A 645 19.78 -34.73 39.79
CA ALA A 645 19.26 -36.09 39.96
C ALA A 645 19.76 -37.05 38.85
N ASN A 646 20.81 -37.83 39.14
CA ASN A 646 20.88 -39.20 38.62
C ASN A 646 19.75 -39.98 39.31
N VAL A 647 18.72 -40.39 38.57
CA VAL A 647 17.46 -40.81 39.18
C VAL A 647 17.58 -42.18 39.85
N CYS A 648 18.51 -42.99 39.36
CA CYS A 648 18.82 -44.33 39.86
C CYS A 648 20.06 -44.43 40.76
N ASP A 649 20.76 -43.33 41.07
CA ASP A 649 21.92 -43.40 41.96
C ASP A 649 21.51 -43.89 43.35
N ALA A 650 22.26 -44.87 43.87
CA ALA A 650 22.00 -45.58 45.13
C ALA A 650 20.64 -46.31 45.25
N LEU A 651 19.88 -46.51 44.15
CA LEU A 651 18.62 -47.26 44.16
C LEU A 651 18.76 -48.62 43.46
N ASN A 652 18.61 -49.70 44.22
CA ASN A 652 18.73 -51.08 43.73
C ASN A 652 17.65 -51.48 42.72
N ASP A 653 16.45 -50.91 42.84
CA ASP A 653 15.28 -51.22 42.02
C ASP A 653 14.85 -49.97 41.24
N CYS A 654 15.70 -49.54 40.31
CA CYS A 654 15.49 -48.39 39.45
C CYS A 654 15.91 -48.68 38.00
N LEU A 655 15.25 -48.05 37.05
CA LEU A 655 15.55 -48.06 35.62
C LEU A 655 15.32 -46.67 35.03
N GLU A 656 16.31 -46.16 34.32
CA GLU A 656 16.18 -45.07 33.35
C GLU A 656 16.10 -45.68 31.94
N CYS A 657 15.36 -45.05 31.04
CA CYS A 657 15.26 -45.45 29.65
C CYS A 657 15.00 -44.25 28.73
N ASP A 658 15.36 -44.43 27.46
CA ASP A 658 15.25 -43.41 26.43
C ASP A 658 14.04 -43.70 25.51
N GLY A 659 13.29 -42.65 25.14
CA GLY A 659 12.16 -42.74 24.20
C GLY A 659 10.75 -42.76 24.82
N LYS A 660 9.73 -42.54 23.96
CA LYS A 660 8.32 -42.36 24.37
C LYS A 660 7.81 -43.56 25.20
N ASN A 661 7.33 -43.29 26.40
CA ASN A 661 6.65 -44.24 27.29
C ASN A 661 7.46 -45.52 27.59
N CYS A 662 8.80 -45.47 27.48
CA CYS A 662 9.65 -46.66 27.67
C CYS A 662 9.61 -47.20 29.12
N ASN A 663 9.24 -46.35 30.08
CA ASN A 663 9.18 -46.66 31.51
C ASN A 663 7.88 -47.37 31.90
N SER A 664 7.52 -48.44 31.17
CA SER A 664 6.25 -49.16 31.26
C SER A 664 6.22 -50.33 32.26
N LEU A 665 7.40 -50.87 32.60
CA LEU A 665 7.61 -52.11 33.35
C LEU A 665 6.97 -52.08 34.75
N SER A 666 6.31 -53.16 35.18
CA SER A 666 5.75 -53.26 36.53
C SER A 666 6.82 -53.22 37.62
N GLU A 667 6.44 -52.80 38.83
CA GLU A 667 7.30 -52.83 40.03
C GLU A 667 7.88 -54.24 40.27
N GLN A 668 7.06 -55.28 40.07
CA GLN A 668 7.48 -56.67 40.20
C GLN A 668 8.50 -57.08 39.12
N LYS A 669 8.36 -56.61 37.87
CA LYS A 669 9.39 -56.84 36.84
C LYS A 669 10.68 -56.08 37.16
N LEU A 670 10.58 -54.85 37.66
CA LEU A 670 11.74 -54.05 38.04
C LEU A 670 12.54 -54.68 39.20
N LYS A 671 11.87 -55.18 40.24
CA LYS A 671 12.50 -55.88 41.37
C LYS A 671 13.15 -57.21 40.98
N ASN A 672 12.61 -57.90 39.97
CA ASN A 672 13.14 -59.16 39.45
C ASN A 672 14.11 -58.98 38.27
N ARG A 673 14.49 -57.74 37.94
CA ARG A 673 15.49 -57.40 36.92
C ARG A 673 16.76 -58.24 37.11
N ALA A 674 17.28 -58.79 36.02
CA ALA A 674 18.52 -59.55 36.01
C ALA A 674 19.66 -58.74 36.65
N LYS A 675 20.40 -59.38 37.57
CA LYS A 675 21.58 -58.79 38.24
C LYS A 675 22.75 -59.72 37.99
N CYS A 676 23.89 -59.22 37.53
CA CYS A 676 25.07 -60.03 37.22
C CYS A 676 26.31 -59.44 37.86
N LEU A 677 27.33 -60.27 38.10
CA LEU A 677 28.66 -59.76 38.39
C LEU A 677 29.17 -59.07 37.11
N LYS A 678 29.59 -57.79 37.24
CA LYS A 678 30.12 -56.96 36.16
C LYS A 678 31.57 -56.59 36.49
N CYS A 679 32.54 -57.29 35.91
CA CYS A 679 33.97 -57.11 36.19
C CYS A 679 34.84 -57.77 35.11
N ASP A 680 36.13 -57.45 35.10
CA ASP A 680 37.13 -58.21 34.34
C ASP A 680 38.38 -58.52 35.18
N SER A 681 39.26 -59.39 34.68
CA SER A 681 40.45 -59.89 35.37
C SER A 681 41.56 -58.86 35.69
N GLU A 682 41.42 -57.58 35.34
CA GLU A 682 42.21 -56.50 35.97
C GLU A 682 41.86 -56.35 37.46
N ASP A 683 40.62 -56.66 37.85
CA ASP A 683 40.24 -56.84 39.25
C ASP A 683 40.50 -58.30 39.68
N THR A 684 41.37 -58.47 40.67
CA THR A 684 41.69 -59.79 41.24
C THR A 684 40.48 -60.48 41.85
N SER A 685 39.51 -59.74 42.40
CA SER A 685 38.28 -60.31 42.97
C SER A 685 37.43 -61.01 41.91
N CYS A 686 37.49 -60.55 40.65
CA CYS A 686 36.70 -61.05 39.52
C CYS A 686 37.09 -62.47 39.11
N VAL A 687 38.37 -62.80 39.25
CA VAL A 687 38.92 -64.12 38.89
C VAL A 687 38.34 -65.21 39.79
N ASP A 688 38.32 -64.96 41.10
CA ASP A 688 37.83 -65.91 42.12
C ASP A 688 36.33 -65.76 42.45
N ALA A 689 35.63 -64.79 41.83
CA ALA A 689 34.21 -64.50 42.07
C ALA A 689 33.85 -64.35 43.56
N THR A 690 34.67 -63.57 44.28
CA THR A 690 34.52 -63.39 45.72
C THR A 690 33.24 -62.62 46.07
N SER A 691 32.78 -62.75 47.32
CA SER A 691 31.60 -62.05 47.84
C SER A 691 31.75 -60.51 47.94
N GLU A 692 32.91 -59.96 47.59
CA GLU A 692 33.15 -58.52 47.52
C GLU A 692 32.53 -57.90 46.26
N ILE A 693 32.26 -58.70 45.23
CA ILE A 693 31.61 -58.22 44.00
C ILE A 693 30.09 -58.22 44.17
N VAL A 694 29.52 -57.02 44.28
CA VAL A 694 28.07 -56.83 44.30
C VAL A 694 27.52 -57.03 42.88
N SER A 695 26.47 -57.85 42.73
CA SER A 695 25.80 -58.02 41.44
C SER A 695 25.01 -56.76 41.06
N ALA A 696 25.26 -56.26 39.85
CA ALA A 696 24.67 -55.03 39.33
C ALA A 696 23.57 -55.33 38.31
N ASN A 697 22.55 -54.46 38.25
CA ASN A 697 21.44 -54.57 37.33
C ASN A 697 21.91 -54.63 35.85
N CYS A 698 21.34 -55.54 35.07
CA CYS A 698 21.49 -55.61 33.62
C CYS A 698 20.56 -54.62 32.92
N ASP A 699 21.00 -54.03 31.81
CA ASP A 699 20.22 -52.99 31.11
C ASP A 699 18.87 -53.54 30.63
N ASN A 700 18.85 -54.81 30.20
CA ASN A 700 17.63 -55.56 29.94
C ASN A 700 17.10 -56.26 31.20
N VAL A 701 15.78 -56.27 31.37
CA VAL A 701 15.12 -56.87 32.55
C VAL A 701 15.25 -58.39 32.60
N GLU A 702 15.09 -59.04 31.46
CA GLU A 702 15.11 -60.51 31.29
C GLU A 702 16.46 -60.99 30.72
N ASP A 703 17.56 -60.32 31.10
CA ASP A 703 18.92 -60.70 30.67
C ASP A 703 19.43 -61.96 31.37
N SER A 704 20.45 -62.57 30.77
CA SER A 704 21.26 -63.64 31.36
C SER A 704 22.63 -63.10 31.75
N CYS A 705 23.31 -63.75 32.69
CA CYS A 705 24.71 -63.43 32.99
C CYS A 705 25.63 -64.30 32.14
N PHE A 706 26.84 -63.81 31.84
CA PHE A 706 27.91 -64.64 31.28
C PHE A 706 29.22 -64.51 32.06
N VAL A 707 30.07 -65.51 31.89
CA VAL A 707 31.53 -65.42 32.06
C VAL A 707 32.21 -65.97 30.82
N ARG A 708 33.26 -65.32 30.33
CA ARG A 708 34.07 -65.78 29.20
C ARG A 708 35.53 -65.41 29.36
N VAL A 709 36.38 -65.98 28.51
CA VAL A 709 37.75 -65.50 28.32
C VAL A 709 37.89 -64.95 26.90
N ASN A 710 38.24 -63.67 26.79
CA ASN A 710 38.45 -62.98 25.53
C ASN A 710 39.82 -62.29 25.54
N ASN A 711 40.63 -62.50 24.50
CA ASN A 711 42.00 -61.97 24.39
C ASN A 711 42.88 -62.20 25.65
N GLY A 712 42.67 -63.33 26.35
CA GLY A 712 43.42 -63.68 27.57
C GLY A 712 42.96 -62.99 28.86
N LYS A 713 41.91 -62.16 28.82
CA LYS A 713 41.22 -61.63 30.01
C LYS A 713 39.96 -62.43 30.30
N LEU A 714 39.64 -62.62 31.58
CA LEU A 714 38.33 -63.10 32.01
C LEU A 714 37.38 -61.91 32.15
N GLU A 715 36.17 -62.05 31.65
CA GLU A 715 35.11 -61.03 31.65
C GLU A 715 33.82 -61.63 32.22
N ARG A 716 33.19 -60.94 33.17
CA ARG A 716 31.86 -61.25 33.72
C ARG A 716 30.94 -60.06 33.44
N ASN A 717 29.82 -60.26 32.77
CA ASN A 717 28.84 -59.20 32.50
C ASN A 717 27.44 -59.77 32.16
N CYS A 718 26.49 -58.90 31.82
CA CYS A 718 25.18 -59.26 31.28
C CYS A 718 25.25 -59.57 29.79
N LEU A 719 24.52 -60.59 29.31
CA LEU A 719 24.68 -61.16 27.97
C LEU A 719 24.38 -60.18 26.84
N ASN A 720 23.43 -59.26 27.01
CA ASN A 720 23.15 -58.23 26.00
C ASN A 720 24.24 -57.16 25.85
N THR A 721 25.27 -57.13 26.71
CA THR A 721 26.45 -56.27 26.49
C THR A 721 27.36 -56.79 25.36
N LEU A 722 27.14 -58.03 24.91
CA LEU A 722 27.85 -58.63 23.78
C LEU A 722 27.09 -58.40 22.47
N GLY A 723 27.84 -58.23 21.38
CA GLY A 723 27.27 -58.25 20.02
C GLY A 723 26.70 -59.63 19.65
N GLU A 724 25.75 -59.66 18.72
CA GLU A 724 24.95 -60.86 18.38
C GLU A 724 25.80 -62.12 18.11
N ALA A 725 26.92 -61.98 17.41
CA ALA A 725 27.81 -63.09 17.07
C ALA A 725 28.49 -63.73 18.31
N ASP A 726 28.78 -62.94 19.34
CA ASP A 726 29.34 -63.44 20.61
C ASP A 726 28.23 -63.95 21.54
N GLN A 727 27.04 -63.32 21.52
CA GLN A 727 25.87 -63.89 22.19
C GLN A 727 25.51 -65.28 21.66
N ALA A 728 25.62 -65.49 20.35
CA ALA A 728 25.35 -66.80 19.73
C ALA A 728 26.30 -67.89 20.24
N LYS A 729 27.61 -67.60 20.33
CA LYS A 729 28.61 -68.51 20.94
C LYS A 729 28.26 -68.81 22.41
N CYS A 730 28.03 -67.76 23.20
CA CYS A 730 27.66 -67.88 24.61
C CYS A 730 26.37 -68.70 24.85
N LYS A 731 25.48 -68.82 23.84
CA LYS A 731 24.23 -69.60 23.89
C LYS A 731 24.37 -71.00 23.28
N ASP A 732 25.47 -71.32 22.60
CA ASP A 732 25.72 -72.66 22.03
C ASP A 732 26.37 -73.57 23.08
N ALA A 733 25.66 -74.64 23.48
CA ALA A 733 26.18 -75.62 24.43
C ALA A 733 27.45 -76.37 23.96
N ASN A 734 27.81 -76.27 22.68
CA ASN A 734 29.03 -76.83 22.11
C ASN A 734 30.21 -75.84 22.10
N ASP A 735 29.96 -74.53 22.21
CA ASP A 735 31.00 -73.50 22.25
C ASP A 735 31.39 -73.17 23.69
N GLN A 736 32.49 -73.76 24.13
CA GLN A 736 33.01 -73.61 25.49
C GLN A 736 33.84 -72.32 25.69
N SER A 737 33.87 -71.39 24.73
CA SER A 737 34.57 -70.09 24.91
C SER A 737 33.85 -69.15 25.89
N CYS A 738 32.59 -69.43 26.22
CA CYS A 738 31.74 -68.62 27.08
C CYS A 738 30.74 -69.51 27.84
N VAL A 739 30.30 -69.07 29.01
CA VAL A 739 29.29 -69.76 29.83
C VAL A 739 28.21 -68.76 30.21
N THR A 740 26.94 -69.11 29.99
CA THR A 740 25.79 -68.31 30.44
C THR A 740 25.03 -68.97 31.58
N CYS A 741 24.39 -68.16 32.41
CA CYS A 741 23.50 -68.61 33.48
C CYS A 741 22.34 -67.62 33.69
N THR A 742 21.32 -68.06 34.40
CA THR A 742 20.18 -67.25 34.82
C THR A 742 20.06 -67.22 36.34
N GLY A 743 19.67 -66.07 36.90
CA GLY A 743 19.61 -65.82 38.34
C GLY A 743 20.54 -64.70 38.79
N GLN A 744 20.27 -64.10 39.96
CA GLN A 744 21.02 -62.95 40.46
C GLN A 744 22.44 -63.33 40.85
N GLY A 745 23.43 -62.70 40.22
CA GLY A 745 24.86 -62.93 40.46
C GLY A 745 25.33 -64.34 40.08
N CYS A 746 24.60 -65.07 39.22
CA CYS A 746 24.88 -66.49 38.96
C CYS A 746 26.22 -66.76 38.26
N ASN A 747 26.83 -65.76 37.62
CA ASN A 747 28.05 -65.91 36.83
C ASN A 747 29.29 -65.97 37.71
N VAL A 748 29.35 -66.96 38.61
CA VAL A 748 30.45 -67.22 39.56
C VAL A 748 31.45 -68.27 39.08
N GLU A 749 31.19 -68.95 37.96
CA GLU A 749 32.00 -70.07 37.49
C GLU A 749 33.49 -69.72 37.42
N LYS A 750 34.33 -70.64 37.92
CA LYS A 750 35.78 -70.42 38.07
C LYS A 750 36.52 -70.86 36.82
N TRP A 751 37.36 -69.96 36.30
CA TRP A 751 38.14 -70.23 35.10
C TRP A 751 39.61 -70.48 35.46
N ILE A 752 40.07 -71.72 35.27
CA ILE A 752 41.43 -72.11 35.63
C ILE A 752 42.47 -71.46 34.69
N LYS A 753 43.62 -71.08 35.26
CA LYS A 753 44.82 -70.66 34.52
C LYS A 753 45.82 -71.81 34.47
N CYS A 754 46.41 -72.09 33.31
CA CYS A 754 47.45 -73.11 33.16
C CYS A 754 48.66 -72.52 32.43
N HIS A 755 49.84 -73.11 32.63
CA HIS A 755 50.96 -72.87 31.71
C HIS A 755 50.65 -73.53 30.37
N GLN A 756 50.77 -72.77 29.28
CA GLN A 756 50.43 -73.17 27.92
C GLN A 756 51.67 -72.93 27.05
N CYS A 757 52.47 -73.97 26.82
CA CYS A 757 53.72 -73.86 26.04
C CYS A 757 54.18 -75.19 25.47
N LYS A 758 55.04 -75.14 24.45
CA LYS A 758 55.78 -76.29 23.92
C LYS A 758 57.26 -75.96 23.91
N GLU A 759 58.11 -76.85 24.41
CA GLU A 759 59.57 -76.69 24.34
C GLU A 759 60.10 -76.69 22.89
N SER A 760 59.35 -77.23 21.94
CA SER A 760 59.65 -77.11 20.51
C SER A 760 59.51 -75.70 19.95
N SER A 761 58.72 -74.81 20.57
CA SER A 761 58.52 -73.41 20.16
C SER A 761 59.06 -72.38 21.15
N SER A 762 59.26 -72.74 22.42
CA SER A 762 59.86 -71.87 23.43
C SER A 762 60.82 -72.65 24.34
N SER A 763 62.11 -72.30 24.29
CA SER A 763 63.14 -72.92 25.12
C SER A 763 62.97 -72.67 26.63
N THR A 764 62.08 -71.76 27.05
CA THR A 764 61.78 -71.52 28.47
C THR A 764 60.73 -72.48 29.05
N CYS A 765 60.05 -73.27 28.21
CA CYS A 765 58.98 -74.18 28.65
C CYS A 765 59.50 -75.35 29.52
N ASN A 766 60.78 -75.71 29.38
CA ASN A 766 61.42 -76.81 30.11
C ASN A 766 61.85 -76.47 31.54
N ALA A 767 62.02 -75.18 31.85
CA ALA A 767 62.29 -74.69 33.18
C ALA A 767 61.06 -74.83 34.09
N GLU A 768 61.28 -74.64 35.39
CA GLU A 768 60.17 -74.42 36.32
C GLU A 768 59.46 -73.10 35.96
N GLN A 769 58.12 -73.12 35.96
CA GLN A 769 57.30 -71.98 35.56
C GLN A 769 56.87 -71.17 36.79
N VAL A 770 56.64 -69.87 36.62
CA VAL A 770 56.16 -68.97 37.68
C VAL A 770 54.67 -68.67 37.51
N ASP A 771 53.90 -68.75 38.58
CA ASP A 771 52.44 -68.79 38.55
C ASP A 771 51.78 -67.61 37.81
N ALA A 772 52.41 -66.43 37.87
CA ALA A 772 51.99 -65.22 37.16
C ALA A 772 51.96 -65.38 35.62
N ASN A 773 52.74 -66.32 35.05
CA ASN A 773 52.79 -66.60 33.62
C ASN A 773 51.74 -67.65 33.17
N ALA A 774 50.88 -68.14 34.07
CA ALA A 774 49.78 -69.02 33.70
C ALA A 774 48.66 -68.22 33.01
N GLN A 775 48.19 -68.72 31.87
CA GLN A 775 47.14 -68.10 31.07
C GLN A 775 45.81 -68.84 31.28
N PHE A 776 44.69 -68.11 31.24
CA PHE A 776 43.37 -68.75 31.28
C PHE A 776 43.23 -69.75 30.13
N CYS A 777 42.59 -70.89 30.41
CA CYS A 777 42.30 -71.88 29.36
C CYS A 777 41.37 -71.29 28.29
N PRO A 778 41.59 -71.56 26.98
CA PRO A 778 40.70 -71.08 25.92
C PRO A 778 39.25 -71.57 26.05
N LYS A 779 39.05 -72.76 26.63
CA LYS A 779 37.73 -73.40 26.78
C LYS A 779 37.38 -73.70 28.24
N TYR A 780 36.15 -73.39 28.62
CA TYR A 780 35.56 -73.72 29.91
C TYR A 780 35.19 -75.20 30.04
N LYS A 781 35.38 -75.75 31.24
CA LYS A 781 34.81 -77.00 31.72
C LYS A 781 34.87 -77.00 33.25
N VAL A 782 33.80 -77.45 33.91
CA VAL A 782 33.65 -77.46 35.38
C VAL A 782 34.86 -78.10 36.07
N ASP A 783 35.31 -79.26 35.57
CA ASP A 783 36.49 -79.99 36.07
C ASP A 783 37.67 -79.91 35.09
N ASN A 784 38.00 -78.72 34.56
CA ASN A 784 39.19 -78.56 33.72
C ASN A 784 40.48 -78.75 34.52
N GLN A 785 41.50 -79.34 33.91
CA GLN A 785 42.78 -79.66 34.53
C GLN A 785 43.93 -79.13 33.67
N CYS A 786 44.94 -78.55 34.30
CA CYS A 786 46.20 -78.29 33.63
C CYS A 786 46.96 -79.61 33.42
N TYR A 787 47.67 -79.74 32.30
CA TYR A 787 48.56 -80.88 32.04
C TYR A 787 49.99 -80.43 31.72
N GLU A 788 50.93 -81.32 31.98
CA GLU A 788 52.31 -81.27 31.51
C GLU A 788 52.72 -82.69 31.10
N ARG A 789 53.32 -82.85 29.92
CA ARG A 789 53.71 -84.15 29.36
C ARG A 789 54.94 -84.06 28.48
N LEU A 790 55.67 -85.16 28.29
CA LEU A 790 56.69 -85.26 27.26
C LEU A 790 56.10 -85.72 25.93
N GLU A 791 56.45 -85.00 24.85
CA GLU A 791 56.21 -85.33 23.45
C GLU A 791 57.59 -85.35 22.74
N SER A 792 58.06 -86.54 22.33
CA SER A 792 59.39 -86.69 21.69
C SER A 792 60.53 -86.02 22.47
N GLU A 793 60.69 -86.41 23.74
CA GLU A 793 61.69 -85.87 24.70
C GLU A 793 61.51 -84.39 25.10
N LYS A 794 60.50 -83.68 24.59
CA LYS A 794 60.25 -82.25 24.85
C LYS A 794 58.98 -82.02 25.66
N VAL A 795 59.00 -81.08 26.60
CA VAL A 795 57.80 -80.82 27.42
C VAL A 795 56.75 -80.00 26.68
N VAL A 796 55.49 -80.39 26.85
CA VAL A 796 54.29 -79.68 26.40
C VAL A 796 53.36 -79.48 27.60
N ARG A 797 52.89 -78.25 27.77
CA ARG A 797 51.99 -77.82 28.85
C ARG A 797 50.73 -77.21 28.24
N GLY A 798 49.57 -77.46 28.83
CA GLY A 798 48.32 -76.85 28.38
C GLY A 798 47.11 -77.17 29.26
N CYS A 799 45.91 -76.90 28.76
CA CYS A 799 44.66 -77.27 29.42
C CYS A 799 44.09 -78.56 28.83
N SER A 800 43.59 -79.45 29.68
CA SER A 800 43.12 -80.77 29.26
C SER A 800 41.89 -80.69 28.36
N ASN A 801 41.07 -79.64 28.52
CA ASN A 801 39.87 -79.42 27.70
C ASN A 801 40.15 -78.90 26.27
N ASP A 802 41.40 -78.54 25.95
CA ASP A 802 41.80 -78.20 24.58
C ASP A 802 42.12 -79.44 23.73
N LEU A 803 42.22 -80.61 24.38
CA LEU A 803 42.52 -81.89 23.74
C LEU A 803 41.24 -82.67 23.45
N SER A 804 41.23 -83.44 22.35
CA SER A 804 40.14 -84.37 22.00
C SER A 804 40.14 -85.64 22.86
N GLU A 805 41.22 -85.92 23.57
CA GLU A 805 41.45 -87.11 24.38
C GLU A 805 42.09 -86.71 25.73
N ALA A 806 41.99 -87.56 26.76
CA ALA A 806 42.54 -87.24 28.07
C ALA A 806 44.08 -87.14 28.02
N ALA A 807 44.62 -86.05 28.57
CA ALA A 807 45.99 -85.57 28.32
C ALA A 807 47.12 -86.61 28.54
N CYS A 808 46.96 -87.49 29.53
CA CYS A 808 47.93 -88.51 29.92
C CYS A 808 47.58 -89.94 29.47
N THR A 809 46.64 -90.12 28.53
CA THR A 809 46.28 -91.44 28.02
C THR A 809 47.51 -92.10 27.40
N ASN A 810 47.89 -93.27 27.90
CA ASN A 810 49.07 -94.04 27.50
C ASN A 810 50.43 -93.29 27.58
N ASN A 811 50.51 -92.18 28.33
CA ASN A 811 51.75 -91.42 28.54
C ASN A 811 52.14 -91.45 30.02
N LEU A 812 53.17 -92.24 30.35
CA LEU A 812 53.69 -92.38 31.72
C LEU A 812 54.44 -91.11 32.17
N GLU A 813 55.00 -90.35 31.23
CA GLU A 813 55.74 -89.10 31.44
C GLU A 813 54.79 -87.89 31.40
N CYS A 814 53.63 -88.03 32.04
CA CYS A 814 52.56 -87.03 32.06
C CYS A 814 51.94 -86.86 33.44
N ARG A 815 51.55 -85.62 33.75
CA ARG A 815 50.82 -85.24 34.96
C ARG A 815 49.68 -84.28 34.61
N THR A 816 48.52 -84.48 35.23
CA THR A 816 47.46 -83.46 35.31
C THR A 816 47.28 -82.98 36.74
N CYS A 817 46.69 -81.80 36.91
CA CYS A 817 46.37 -81.21 38.21
C CYS A 817 45.25 -80.16 38.05
N ALA A 818 44.50 -79.90 39.12
CA ALA A 818 43.24 -79.13 39.08
C ALA A 818 43.35 -77.68 39.63
N GLU A 819 44.51 -77.26 40.10
CA GLU A 819 44.74 -75.89 40.61
C GLU A 819 45.30 -74.98 39.52
N SER A 820 45.03 -73.68 39.60
CA SER A 820 45.64 -72.73 38.66
C SER A 820 47.17 -72.74 38.77
N ALA A 821 47.86 -72.67 37.63
CA ALA A 821 49.32 -72.71 37.49
C ALA A 821 50.02 -73.99 38.00
N CYS A 822 49.29 -75.05 38.34
CA CYS A 822 49.88 -76.25 38.97
C CYS A 822 50.86 -77.03 38.07
N ASN A 823 50.74 -76.91 36.74
CA ASN A 823 51.56 -77.59 35.75
C ASN A 823 52.91 -76.87 35.51
N LYS A 824 53.62 -76.56 36.59
CA LYS A 824 54.81 -75.69 36.60
C LYS A 824 56.15 -76.37 36.80
N ALA A 825 56.21 -77.67 37.08
CA ALA A 825 57.48 -78.33 37.45
C ALA A 825 58.45 -78.42 36.27
N ALA A 826 59.76 -78.31 36.52
CA ALA A 826 60.79 -78.42 35.48
C ALA A 826 60.75 -79.79 34.77
N ALA A 827 60.97 -79.82 33.46
CA ALA A 827 60.70 -80.99 32.59
C ALA A 827 61.31 -82.33 33.08
N ASN A 828 62.47 -82.28 33.74
CA ASN A 828 63.13 -83.46 34.31
C ASN A 828 62.27 -84.20 35.36
N SER A 829 61.33 -83.53 36.05
CA SER A 829 60.46 -84.18 37.04
C SER A 829 59.49 -85.19 36.42
N LEU A 830 59.19 -85.07 35.12
CA LEU A 830 58.36 -86.04 34.40
C LEU A 830 59.11 -87.36 34.17
N LYS A 831 60.44 -87.32 33.99
CA LYS A 831 61.30 -88.49 33.77
C LYS A 831 61.61 -89.26 35.06
N THR A 832 61.59 -88.58 36.21
CA THR A 832 61.91 -89.19 37.52
C THR A 832 60.73 -89.87 38.20
N ASN A 833 59.51 -89.71 37.68
CA ASN A 833 58.32 -90.39 38.21
C ASN A 833 58.25 -91.85 37.73
N GLN A 834 59.17 -92.69 38.20
CA GLN A 834 58.91 -94.13 38.29
C GLN A 834 57.74 -94.34 39.25
N ARG A 835 56.52 -94.39 38.71
CA ARG A 835 55.34 -94.81 39.45
C ARG A 835 55.51 -96.30 39.77
N CYS A 836 55.86 -96.63 41.01
CA CYS A 836 55.83 -98.01 41.47
C CYS A 836 54.39 -98.54 41.31
N LEU A 837 54.22 -99.74 40.76
CA LEU A 837 52.95 -100.45 40.79
C LEU A 837 52.66 -100.86 42.24
N GLN A 838 51.95 -100.00 42.98
CA GLN A 838 51.48 -100.33 44.32
C GLN A 838 50.12 -101.03 44.20
N CYS A 839 50.15 -102.35 44.05
CA CYS A 839 48.96 -103.19 43.95
C CYS A 839 49.02 -104.33 44.98
N SER A 840 47.88 -104.96 45.25
CA SER A 840 47.74 -106.05 46.20
C SER A 840 47.01 -107.21 45.55
N THR A 841 47.56 -108.42 45.66
CA THR A 841 46.94 -109.65 45.16
C THR A 841 45.65 -110.02 45.90
N ALA A 842 45.26 -109.27 46.94
CA ALA A 842 43.97 -109.40 47.61
C ALA A 842 42.83 -108.58 46.95
N SER A 843 43.11 -107.87 45.86
CA SER A 843 42.16 -106.93 45.22
C SER A 843 42.26 -106.90 43.69
N ASP A 844 42.92 -107.90 43.08
CA ASP A 844 43.23 -107.93 41.65
C ASP A 844 42.34 -108.93 40.90
N ASP A 845 41.09 -108.57 40.66
CA ASP A 845 40.13 -109.35 39.85
C ASP A 845 40.51 -109.43 38.35
N GLY A 846 41.58 -108.74 37.93
CA GLY A 846 42.06 -108.69 36.53
C GLY A 846 43.40 -109.39 36.27
N GLY A 847 44.13 -109.82 37.30
CA GLY A 847 45.46 -110.45 37.19
C GLY A 847 46.60 -109.50 36.77
N LEU A 848 46.39 -108.17 36.83
CA LEU A 848 47.35 -107.16 36.38
C LEU A 848 48.58 -107.07 37.30
N CYS A 849 48.47 -107.40 38.60
CA CYS A 849 49.61 -107.47 39.52
C CYS A 849 50.63 -108.56 39.15
N LEU A 850 50.19 -109.62 38.47
CA LEU A 850 51.01 -110.79 38.14
C LEU A 850 51.62 -110.72 36.74
N ALA A 851 51.18 -109.77 35.91
CA ALA A 851 51.65 -109.60 34.53
C ALA A 851 52.96 -108.78 34.41
N GLY A 852 53.26 -107.94 35.42
CA GLY A 852 54.42 -107.03 35.46
C GLY A 852 54.07 -105.58 35.19
#